data_AF-A0A9J7ERZ3-F1
#
_entry.id   AF-A0A9J7ERZ3-F1
#
_cell.length_a   1.000
_cell.length_b   1.000
_cell.length_c   1.000
_cell.angle_alpha   90.00
_cell.angle_beta   90.00
_cell.angle_gamma   90.00
#
_symmetry.space_group_name_H-M   'P 1'
#
loop_
_entity.id
_entity.type
_entity.pdbx_description
1 polymer ?
#
loop_
_entity_poly.entity_id
_entity_poly.type
_entity_poly.pdbx_seq_one_letter_code
_entity_poly.pdbx_strand_id
1 'polypeptide(L)'
;MEEEIRCFVCKEFYREPVLLPCGHALCRVCAVNLQTHIPEGDNSAASNDYQEADKASVSSETDSGVVCGSRPNSYAGTPAAPAYSSAAFTITCPSCSKLVYLDDNGAEGLPPFRVMRTIVERFGGVTGAPPAEEACQMCEGERRAAVVRCEQCSVRYCAGCRDAWHPTRGPLAQHELRPLGTTCADHGSPPVLYCNACLVPICQRCLAERHSTHETQALSTAARAHKTELSQSLQHLSEQAKAMTEYIQLVKGTGDKINESCEELEKQIDNACSEVTRAIERRRDELIRAARNTRSQAITNMRSLTSHAAQKLREATALLHFSIEALKESDHAAFLQVGNILSARAQETASNLCSSLDTPPTAPALTLDVEPVLRTVRSMNFVECIPPGAPEMAVEACAARGCSCTLAWRAPAQPHAVRGYVLELDDGLGGPFREVYCGRETVCTIDGLHYASLYSARVKAFNGAGEGPYSEVIGLQTSPVAWFTWDARCAEAEGGVTLSADGLSAAATGWQPRVALADQPLARGLHYWRLRIDRYDGDADPAFGIARADVARDKMLGSDALGWAMYIDGSRSWFVHGGAHGGRAAGGIARGSCVGVLLDLTRGTLRFTVDDQPQGDIAFTGLRGAFYPAVSLNRGVAVTLQPGLPPPPDLLISQLSIE
;
A
#
# COMPACT_ATOMS: atom_id res chain seq x y z
N MET A 1 4.77 -47.46 -17.53
CA MET A 1 4.16 -48.69 -18.09
C MET A 1 5.06 -49.90 -17.88
N GLU A 2 6.35 -49.86 -18.24
CA GLU A 2 7.26 -50.99 -18.01
C GLU A 2 7.42 -51.40 -16.54
N GLU A 3 7.40 -50.45 -15.60
CA GLU A 3 7.49 -50.74 -14.17
C GLU A 3 6.25 -51.47 -13.63
N GLU A 4 5.06 -51.19 -14.18
CA GLU A 4 3.78 -51.79 -13.78
C GLU A 4 3.65 -53.28 -14.19
N ILE A 5 4.46 -53.73 -15.14
CA ILE A 5 4.42 -55.10 -15.70
C ILE A 5 5.60 -55.96 -15.25
N ARG A 6 6.40 -55.46 -14.29
CA ARG A 6 7.52 -56.18 -13.66
C ARG A 6 7.15 -56.60 -12.24
N CYS A 7 7.62 -57.77 -11.85
CA CYS A 7 7.46 -58.27 -10.49
C CYS A 7 8.32 -57.45 -9.52
N PHE A 8 7.72 -56.96 -8.43
CA PHE A 8 8.44 -56.16 -7.42
C PHE A 8 9.60 -56.91 -6.76
N VAL A 9 9.57 -58.25 -6.74
CA VAL A 9 10.55 -59.11 -6.08
C VAL A 9 11.71 -59.44 -7.02
N CYS A 10 11.44 -60.08 -8.16
CA CYS A 10 12.50 -60.50 -9.08
C CYS A 10 12.88 -59.45 -10.12
N LYS A 11 12.15 -58.32 -10.21
CA LYS A 11 12.35 -57.20 -11.17
C LYS A 11 12.25 -57.56 -12.66
N GLU A 12 11.96 -58.82 -12.96
CA GLU A 12 11.64 -59.36 -14.28
C GLU A 12 10.16 -59.20 -14.62
N PHE A 13 9.83 -59.33 -15.92
CA PHE A 13 8.43 -59.45 -16.34
C PHE A 13 7.74 -60.61 -15.61
N TYR A 14 6.47 -60.42 -15.23
CA TYR A 14 5.74 -61.43 -14.47
C TYR A 14 5.71 -62.79 -15.19
N ARG A 15 6.15 -63.84 -14.49
CA ARG A 15 5.99 -65.25 -14.88
C ARG A 15 4.97 -65.88 -13.95
N GLU A 16 3.90 -66.43 -14.52
CA GLU A 16 2.76 -66.96 -13.77
C GLU A 16 2.28 -66.00 -12.67
N PRO A 17 1.82 -64.78 -13.01
CA PRO A 17 1.43 -63.81 -12.02
C PRO A 17 0.26 -64.31 -11.18
N VAL A 18 0.32 -64.08 -9.88
CA VAL A 18 -0.76 -64.29 -8.91
C VAL A 18 -1.21 -62.95 -8.33
N LEU A 19 -2.50 -62.84 -8.02
CA LEU A 19 -3.09 -61.63 -7.46
C LEU A 19 -3.21 -61.76 -5.94
N LEU A 20 -2.58 -60.86 -5.19
CA LEU A 20 -2.77 -60.76 -3.76
C LEU A 20 -4.11 -60.06 -3.43
N PRO A 21 -4.75 -60.34 -2.28
CA PRO A 21 -5.96 -59.65 -1.83
C PRO A 21 -5.81 -58.12 -1.70
N CYS A 22 -4.59 -57.62 -1.53
CA CYS A 22 -4.29 -56.19 -1.53
C CYS A 22 -4.28 -55.55 -2.94
N GLY A 23 -4.55 -56.30 -4.00
CA GLY A 23 -4.61 -55.83 -5.39
C GLY A 23 -3.28 -55.81 -6.14
N HIS A 24 -2.16 -56.14 -5.47
CA HIS A 24 -0.83 -56.20 -6.08
C HIS A 24 -0.50 -57.59 -6.62
N ALA A 25 0.38 -57.65 -7.60
CA ALA A 25 0.78 -58.89 -8.26
C ALA A 25 2.18 -59.35 -7.82
N LEU A 26 2.39 -60.68 -7.80
CA LEU A 26 3.70 -61.33 -7.66
C LEU A 26 3.82 -62.46 -8.67
N CYS A 27 5.03 -62.86 -9.07
CA CYS A 27 5.22 -64.17 -9.71
C CYS A 27 4.86 -65.26 -8.70
N ARG A 28 4.23 -66.36 -9.14
CA ARG A 28 3.88 -67.50 -8.27
C ARG A 28 5.06 -67.96 -7.40
N VAL A 29 6.22 -68.18 -8.03
CA VAL A 29 7.47 -68.55 -7.33
C VAL A 29 7.89 -67.49 -6.30
N CYS A 30 7.72 -66.21 -6.61
CA CYS A 30 8.05 -65.13 -5.67
C CYS A 30 7.07 -65.09 -4.50
N ALA A 31 5.79 -65.37 -4.71
CA ALA A 31 4.79 -65.44 -3.64
C ALA A 31 5.06 -66.63 -2.72
N VAL A 32 5.37 -67.80 -3.26
CA VAL A 32 5.76 -69.00 -2.49
C VAL A 32 7.03 -68.74 -1.67
N ASN A 33 8.03 -68.07 -2.24
CA ASN A 33 9.26 -67.77 -1.51
C ASN A 33 9.07 -66.72 -0.40
N LEU A 34 8.05 -65.87 -0.50
CA LEU A 34 7.76 -64.82 0.49
C LEU A 34 6.79 -65.27 1.58
N GLN A 35 6.11 -66.41 1.41
CA GLN A 35 5.16 -66.87 2.41
C GLN A 35 5.86 -67.39 3.66
N THR A 36 5.25 -67.15 4.82
CA THR A 36 5.73 -67.62 6.12
C THR A 36 4.64 -68.44 6.79
N HIS A 37 5.01 -69.53 7.45
CA HIS A 37 4.07 -70.40 8.17
C HIS A 37 3.70 -69.77 9.52
N ILE A 38 2.42 -69.81 9.88
CA ILE A 38 1.94 -69.35 11.18
C ILE A 38 2.16 -70.49 12.19
N PRO A 39 2.97 -70.33 13.25
CA PRO A 39 3.16 -71.40 14.24
C PRO A 39 1.87 -71.70 15.00
N GLU A 40 1.48 -72.98 15.13
CA GLU A 40 0.36 -73.40 15.98
C GLU A 40 0.72 -73.18 17.45
N GLY A 41 0.35 -72.03 18.02
CA GLY A 41 0.70 -71.70 19.39
C GLY A 41 0.08 -70.45 20.00
N ASP A 42 -0.84 -69.76 19.32
CA ASP A 42 -1.55 -68.63 19.93
C ASP A 42 -2.95 -68.48 19.35
N ASN A 43 -3.81 -69.45 19.68
CA ASN A 43 -5.25 -69.32 19.50
C ASN A 43 -5.81 -68.50 20.69
N SER A 44 -5.38 -67.24 20.76
CA SER A 44 -5.83 -66.23 21.72
C SER A 44 -6.68 -65.23 20.95
N ALA A 45 -7.97 -65.18 21.26
CA ALA A 45 -8.95 -64.31 20.64
C ALA A 45 -8.44 -62.86 20.47
N ALA A 46 -8.19 -62.45 19.23
CA ALA A 46 -7.98 -61.05 18.88
C ALA A 46 -9.34 -60.33 18.90
N SER A 47 -9.70 -59.88 20.09
CA SER A 47 -10.62 -58.77 20.29
C SER A 47 -10.15 -57.54 19.50
N ASN A 48 -11.11 -56.85 18.89
CA ASN A 48 -11.01 -55.51 18.30
C ASN A 48 -9.86 -54.67 18.88
N ASP A 49 -8.84 -54.41 18.08
CA ASP A 49 -7.91 -53.30 18.31
C ASP A 49 -7.58 -52.60 16.99
N TYR A 50 -8.61 -51.97 16.44
CA TYR A 50 -8.51 -50.97 15.36
C TYR A 50 -8.83 -49.61 15.95
N GLN A 51 -8.02 -49.12 16.90
CA GLN A 51 -8.20 -47.74 17.35
C GLN A 51 -7.01 -47.07 18.04
N GLU A 52 -5.75 -47.31 17.65
CA GLU A 52 -4.68 -46.40 18.11
C GLU A 52 -3.41 -46.41 17.25
N ALA A 53 -3.48 -45.79 16.07
CA ALA A 53 -2.27 -45.36 15.35
C ALA A 53 -2.61 -44.24 14.34
N ASP A 54 -3.20 -43.14 14.83
CA ASP A 54 -3.17 -41.86 14.10
C ASP A 54 -3.43 -40.71 15.08
N LYS A 55 -2.45 -40.47 15.96
CA LYS A 55 -2.39 -39.25 16.76
C LYS A 55 -0.93 -38.88 17.04
N ALA A 56 -0.30 -38.28 16.04
CA ALA A 56 0.72 -37.26 16.27
C ALA A 56 0.78 -36.29 15.07
N SER A 57 0.55 -35.00 15.36
CA SER A 57 0.73 -33.82 14.49
C SER A 57 -0.41 -33.60 13.49
N VAL A 58 -1.22 -32.54 13.54
CA VAL A 58 -0.88 -31.14 13.76
C VAL A 58 -2.11 -30.40 14.31
N SER A 59 -1.90 -29.57 15.33
CA SER A 59 -2.87 -28.52 15.70
C SER A 59 -2.48 -27.23 14.99
N SER A 60 -3.41 -26.64 14.24
CA SER A 60 -3.63 -25.20 14.26
C SER A 60 -5.06 -24.89 13.82
N GLU A 61 -5.56 -23.79 14.38
CA GLU A 61 -6.96 -23.43 14.54
C GLU A 61 -7.46 -22.67 13.30
N THR A 62 -8.74 -22.78 12.96
CA THR A 62 -9.68 -21.64 12.89
C THR A 62 -11.06 -22.04 12.36
N ASP A 63 -12.02 -21.34 12.94
CA ASP A 63 -13.46 -21.39 12.83
C ASP A 63 -13.99 -21.01 11.44
N SER A 64 -14.87 -21.84 10.88
CA SER A 64 -15.88 -21.45 9.89
C SER A 64 -16.92 -22.56 9.76
N GLY A 65 -18.01 -22.42 10.51
CA GLY A 65 -19.20 -23.23 10.36
C GLY A 65 -19.86 -23.04 9.00
N VAL A 66 -19.80 -24.06 8.15
CA VAL A 66 -20.73 -24.25 7.02
C VAL A 66 -21.08 -25.73 6.92
N VAL A 67 -22.31 -26.06 7.31
CA VAL A 67 -22.94 -27.36 7.03
C VAL A 67 -23.41 -27.34 5.58
N CYS A 68 -22.64 -27.97 4.69
CA CYS A 68 -23.10 -28.33 3.35
C CYS A 68 -23.07 -29.86 3.23
N GLY A 69 -24.26 -30.45 3.33
CA GLY A 69 -24.47 -31.86 3.08
C GLY A 69 -24.26 -32.23 1.61
N SER A 70 -23.74 -33.45 1.44
CA SER A 70 -23.89 -34.38 0.30
C SER A 70 -22.54 -35.02 -0.04
N ARG A 71 -22.08 -35.93 0.83
CA ARG A 71 -21.08 -36.93 0.45
C ARG A 71 -21.72 -37.88 -0.57
N PRO A 72 -21.16 -38.09 -1.77
CA PRO A 72 -21.57 -39.19 -2.61
C PRO A 72 -21.20 -40.49 -1.90
N ASN A 73 -22.19 -41.38 -1.84
CA ASN A 73 -22.06 -42.69 -1.21
C ASN A 73 -21.04 -43.55 -1.97
N SER A 74 -20.20 -44.23 -1.19
CA SER A 74 -19.69 -45.58 -1.47
C SER A 74 -18.56 -45.75 -2.47
N TYR A 75 -17.33 -45.65 -1.95
CA TYR A 75 -16.16 -46.36 -2.45
C TYR A 75 -16.46 -47.87 -2.50
N ALA A 76 -16.42 -48.44 -3.70
CA ALA A 76 -16.63 -49.86 -3.94
C ALA A 76 -15.62 -50.68 -3.13
N GLY A 77 -16.15 -51.59 -2.33
CA GLY A 77 -15.40 -52.38 -1.37
C GLY A 77 -14.29 -53.20 -2.01
N THR A 78 -13.17 -53.29 -1.28
CA THR A 78 -12.25 -54.42 -1.34
C THR A 78 -13.07 -55.72 -1.34
N PRO A 79 -12.79 -56.72 -2.19
CA PRO A 79 -13.50 -57.99 -2.09
C PRO A 79 -13.35 -58.50 -0.65
N ALA A 80 -14.48 -58.71 0.03
CA ALA A 80 -14.48 -59.35 1.33
C ALA A 80 -13.77 -60.70 1.14
N ALA A 81 -12.61 -60.85 1.80
CA ALA A 81 -11.94 -62.13 1.86
C ALA A 81 -12.95 -63.16 2.38
N PRO A 82 -13.03 -64.36 1.80
CA PRO A 82 -13.85 -65.42 2.39
C PRO A 82 -13.37 -65.61 3.83
N ALA A 83 -14.30 -65.65 4.78
CA ALA A 83 -13.98 -66.01 6.15
C ALA A 83 -13.49 -67.48 6.15
N TYR A 84 -12.18 -67.68 6.08
CA TYR A 84 -11.55 -68.99 6.23
C TYR A 84 -11.23 -69.21 7.72
N SER A 85 -11.69 -70.33 8.26
CA SER A 85 -11.52 -70.68 9.68
C SER A 85 -10.15 -71.27 10.07
N SER A 86 -9.13 -71.23 9.22
CA SER A 86 -7.72 -71.38 9.65
C SER A 86 -6.79 -70.81 8.58
N ALA A 87 -6.04 -69.76 8.91
CA ALA A 87 -4.94 -69.30 8.06
C ALA A 87 -3.68 -70.08 8.48
N ALA A 88 -2.99 -70.70 7.52
CA ALA A 88 -1.75 -71.44 7.76
C ALA A 88 -0.50 -70.66 7.35
N PHE A 89 -0.64 -69.72 6.40
CA PHE A 89 0.48 -68.93 5.89
C PHE A 89 0.17 -67.44 5.84
N THR A 90 1.21 -66.60 5.87
CA THR A 90 1.10 -65.15 5.63
C THR A 90 2.13 -64.65 4.62
N ILE A 91 1.78 -63.60 3.87
CA ILE A 91 2.67 -62.84 2.98
C ILE A 91 2.55 -61.36 3.31
N THR A 92 3.67 -60.68 3.57
CA THR A 92 3.69 -59.21 3.58
C THR A 92 3.92 -58.69 2.16
N CYS A 93 2.96 -57.94 1.61
CA CYS A 93 3.06 -57.40 0.25
C CYS A 93 4.24 -56.41 0.14
N PRO A 94 5.25 -56.63 -0.71
CA PRO A 94 6.39 -55.71 -0.83
C PRO A 94 6.06 -54.31 -1.37
N SER A 95 4.91 -54.17 -2.05
CA SER A 95 4.51 -52.90 -2.69
C SER A 95 3.76 -51.96 -1.74
N CYS A 96 2.98 -52.50 -0.81
CA CYS A 96 2.13 -51.70 0.09
C CYS A 96 2.23 -52.07 1.57
N SER A 97 3.11 -53.03 1.90
CA SER A 97 3.38 -53.52 3.26
C SER A 97 2.17 -54.14 3.97
N LYS A 98 1.05 -54.38 3.27
CA LYS A 98 -0.12 -55.07 3.84
C LYS A 98 0.16 -56.55 4.04
N LEU A 99 -0.21 -57.06 5.21
CA LEU A 99 -0.14 -58.47 5.55
C LEU A 99 -1.35 -59.22 4.97
N VAL A 100 -1.09 -60.28 4.22
CA VAL A 100 -2.07 -61.16 3.58
C VAL A 100 -2.07 -62.51 4.27
N TYR A 101 -3.24 -62.99 4.67
CA TYR A 101 -3.43 -64.33 5.25
C TYR A 101 -3.87 -65.32 4.18
N LEU A 102 -3.32 -66.53 4.20
CA LEU A 102 -3.55 -67.59 3.23
C LEU A 102 -4.01 -68.87 3.93
N ASP A 103 -4.78 -69.68 3.22
CA ASP A 103 -5.26 -70.98 3.69
C ASP A 103 -4.14 -72.05 3.69
N ASP A 104 -4.49 -73.30 3.96
CA ASP A 104 -3.56 -74.44 3.99
C ASP A 104 -2.82 -74.67 2.65
N ASN A 105 -3.33 -74.11 1.54
CA ASN A 105 -2.68 -74.19 0.22
C ASN A 105 -1.63 -73.08 0.00
N GLY A 106 -1.49 -72.14 0.94
CA GLY A 106 -0.53 -71.05 0.87
C GLY A 106 -0.63 -70.24 -0.42
N ALA A 107 0.52 -69.79 -0.93
CA ALA A 107 0.66 -68.98 -2.13
C ALA A 107 0.30 -69.74 -3.40
N GLU A 108 0.32 -71.07 -3.37
CA GLU A 108 -0.11 -71.90 -4.50
C GLU A 108 -1.62 -71.83 -4.72
N GLY A 109 -2.38 -71.63 -3.64
CA GLY A 109 -3.83 -71.39 -3.68
C GLY A 109 -4.23 -70.02 -4.25
N LEU A 110 -3.28 -69.10 -4.47
CA LEU A 110 -3.60 -67.78 -4.97
C LEU A 110 -4.11 -67.80 -6.42
N PRO A 111 -5.15 -67.00 -6.72
CA PRO A 111 -5.74 -66.96 -8.05
C PRO A 111 -4.74 -66.44 -9.08
N PRO A 112 -4.64 -67.08 -10.26
CA PRO A 112 -3.78 -66.61 -11.33
C PRO A 112 -4.29 -65.27 -11.86
N PHE A 113 -3.40 -64.27 -11.95
CA PHE A 113 -3.71 -62.94 -12.47
C PHE A 113 -3.61 -62.92 -14.00
N ARG A 114 -4.56 -63.60 -14.65
CA ARG A 114 -4.55 -63.84 -16.10
C ARG A 114 -4.51 -62.57 -16.94
N VAL A 115 -5.12 -61.47 -16.48
CA VAL A 115 -5.07 -60.17 -17.18
C VAL A 115 -3.65 -59.62 -17.21
N MET A 116 -2.91 -59.66 -16.09
CA MET A 116 -1.50 -59.24 -16.04
C MET A 116 -0.63 -60.08 -16.98
N ARG A 117 -0.85 -61.40 -17.03
CA ARG A 117 -0.17 -62.30 -17.97
C ARG A 117 -0.38 -61.86 -19.42
N THR A 118 -1.62 -61.59 -19.82
CA THR A 118 -1.95 -61.10 -21.17
C THR A 118 -1.39 -59.70 -21.47
N ILE A 119 -1.32 -58.81 -20.47
CA ILE A 119 -0.71 -57.49 -20.61
C ILE A 119 0.82 -57.62 -20.83
N VAL A 120 1.49 -58.48 -20.06
CA VAL A 120 2.92 -58.78 -20.22
C VAL A 120 3.20 -59.41 -21.58
N GLU A 121 2.37 -60.32 -22.07
CA GLU A 121 2.49 -60.90 -23.42
C GLU A 121 2.34 -59.85 -24.52
N ARG A 122 1.43 -58.88 -24.34
CA ARG A 122 1.20 -57.80 -25.32
C ARG A 122 2.29 -56.73 -25.32
N PHE A 123 2.77 -56.31 -24.15
CA PHE A 123 3.68 -55.16 -23.99
C PHE A 123 5.13 -55.56 -23.73
N GLY A 124 5.38 -56.74 -23.16
CA GLY A 124 6.72 -57.25 -22.84
C GLY A 124 7.43 -57.94 -24.02
N GLY A 125 6.82 -57.99 -25.21
CA GLY A 125 7.46 -58.49 -26.44
C GLY A 125 7.71 -60.00 -26.50
N VAL A 126 7.16 -60.79 -25.56
CA VAL A 126 7.30 -62.26 -25.57
C VAL A 126 6.20 -62.87 -26.46
N THR A 127 6.44 -62.94 -27.78
CA THR A 127 5.62 -63.76 -28.69
C THR A 127 5.97 -65.24 -28.52
N GLY A 128 5.59 -65.81 -27.38
CA GLY A 128 5.68 -67.25 -27.16
C GLY A 128 4.37 -67.93 -27.56
N ALA A 129 4.45 -69.12 -28.16
CA ALA A 129 3.31 -70.01 -28.24
C ALA A 129 2.68 -70.18 -26.83
N PRO A 130 1.34 -70.29 -26.71
CA PRO A 130 0.68 -70.50 -25.43
C PRO A 130 1.30 -71.72 -24.71
N PRO A 131 1.34 -71.72 -23.36
CA PRO A 131 1.88 -72.83 -22.58
C PRO A 131 1.30 -74.16 -23.05
N ALA A 132 2.09 -75.24 -23.06
CA ALA A 132 1.69 -76.54 -23.61
C ALA A 132 0.34 -77.07 -23.06
N GLU A 133 0.01 -76.69 -21.83
CA GLU A 133 -1.23 -77.05 -21.13
C GLU A 133 -2.46 -76.21 -21.54
N GLU A 134 -2.24 -75.03 -22.11
CA GLU A 134 -3.27 -74.12 -22.62
C GLU A 134 -3.26 -74.07 -24.17
N ALA A 135 -2.35 -74.80 -24.81
CA ALA A 135 -2.18 -74.86 -26.26
C ALA A 135 -3.04 -75.95 -26.93
N CYS A 136 -3.44 -75.69 -28.17
CA CYS A 136 -4.07 -76.66 -29.04
C CYS A 136 -3.06 -77.74 -29.44
N GLN A 137 -3.44 -78.99 -29.21
CA GLN A 137 -2.58 -80.15 -29.46
C GLN A 137 -2.64 -80.64 -30.93
N MET A 138 -3.58 -80.09 -31.71
CA MET A 138 -3.86 -80.48 -33.10
C MET A 138 -3.51 -79.39 -34.14
N CYS A 139 -2.75 -78.36 -33.76
CA CYS A 139 -2.27 -77.35 -34.72
C CYS A 139 -1.00 -77.86 -35.42
N GLU A 140 -0.98 -77.82 -36.75
CA GLU A 140 0.23 -78.02 -37.54
C GLU A 140 0.89 -76.64 -37.76
N GLY A 141 2.08 -76.43 -37.19
CA GLY A 141 2.78 -75.12 -37.18
C GLY A 141 2.64 -74.37 -35.86
N GLU A 142 2.34 -73.07 -35.91
CA GLU A 142 2.18 -72.24 -34.70
C GLU A 142 1.01 -72.74 -33.83
N ARG A 143 1.33 -73.13 -32.59
CA ARG A 143 0.31 -73.58 -31.64
C ARG A 143 -0.57 -72.41 -31.24
N ARG A 144 -1.87 -72.53 -31.48
CA ARG A 144 -2.89 -71.57 -31.02
C ARG A 144 -3.42 -71.96 -29.65
N ALA A 145 -3.95 -71.00 -28.88
CA ALA A 145 -4.56 -71.29 -27.60
C ALA A 145 -5.77 -72.23 -27.79
N ALA A 146 -5.84 -73.27 -26.97
CA ALA A 146 -6.97 -74.18 -26.97
C ALA A 146 -8.17 -73.50 -26.30
N VAL A 147 -9.34 -73.67 -26.92
CA VAL A 147 -10.62 -73.10 -26.44
C VAL A 147 -11.56 -74.18 -25.92
N VAL A 148 -11.28 -75.46 -26.23
CA VAL A 148 -12.03 -76.60 -25.72
C VAL A 148 -11.11 -77.80 -25.45
N ARG A 149 -11.49 -78.65 -24.50
CA ARG A 149 -10.91 -79.98 -24.27
C ARG A 149 -12.01 -81.03 -24.43
N CYS A 150 -11.74 -82.08 -25.19
CA CYS A 150 -12.59 -83.26 -25.21
C CYS A 150 -12.33 -84.07 -23.94
N GLU A 151 -13.37 -84.34 -23.13
CA GLU A 151 -13.21 -85.08 -21.87
C GLU A 151 -12.78 -86.54 -22.13
N GLN A 152 -13.36 -87.18 -23.16
CA GLN A 152 -13.11 -88.58 -23.49
C GLN A 152 -11.76 -88.77 -24.18
N CYS A 153 -11.35 -87.87 -25.07
CA CYS A 153 -10.05 -87.95 -25.75
C CYS A 153 -8.92 -87.32 -24.93
N SER A 154 -9.24 -86.48 -23.95
CA SER A 154 -8.29 -85.61 -23.26
C SER A 154 -7.45 -84.70 -24.18
N VAL A 155 -7.91 -84.48 -25.41
CA VAL A 155 -7.25 -83.63 -26.41
C VAL A 155 -7.81 -82.22 -26.36
N ARG A 156 -6.92 -81.22 -26.45
CA ARG A 156 -7.23 -79.80 -26.46
C ARG A 156 -7.22 -79.24 -27.88
N TYR A 157 -8.27 -78.50 -28.23
CA TYR A 157 -8.46 -77.94 -29.56
C TYR A 157 -8.62 -76.42 -29.49
N CYS A 158 -7.97 -75.70 -30.40
CA CYS A 158 -8.39 -74.34 -30.75
C CYS A 158 -9.67 -74.39 -31.58
N ALA A 159 -10.35 -73.25 -31.76
CA ALA A 159 -11.63 -73.22 -32.49
C ALA A 159 -11.52 -73.87 -33.88
N GLY A 160 -10.47 -73.56 -34.65
CA GLY A 160 -10.26 -74.14 -35.97
C GLY A 160 -9.97 -75.64 -35.97
N CYS A 161 -9.14 -76.13 -35.03
CA CYS A 161 -8.83 -77.56 -34.94
C CYS A 161 -10.00 -78.38 -34.36
N ARG A 162 -10.85 -77.77 -33.53
CA ARG A 162 -12.09 -78.40 -33.04
C ARG A 162 -13.00 -78.70 -34.22
N ASP A 163 -13.24 -77.69 -35.06
CA ASP A 163 -14.17 -77.81 -36.18
C ASP A 163 -13.63 -78.78 -37.27
N ALA A 164 -12.29 -78.84 -37.43
CA ALA A 164 -11.64 -79.74 -38.38
C ALA A 164 -11.57 -81.20 -37.90
N TRP A 165 -11.29 -81.45 -36.62
CA TRP A 165 -10.92 -82.78 -36.12
C TRP A 165 -11.85 -83.35 -35.06
N HIS A 166 -12.83 -82.58 -34.59
CA HIS A 166 -13.88 -83.03 -33.67
C HIS A 166 -15.29 -82.68 -34.20
N PRO A 167 -15.67 -83.20 -35.39
CA PRO A 167 -16.96 -82.90 -36.02
C PRO A 167 -18.14 -83.47 -35.24
N THR A 168 -19.30 -82.81 -35.32
CA THR A 168 -20.54 -83.15 -34.58
C THR A 168 -21.25 -84.41 -35.08
N ARG A 169 -20.67 -85.15 -36.03
CA ARG A 169 -21.22 -86.37 -36.62
C ARG A 169 -20.13 -87.44 -36.72
N GLY A 170 -20.48 -88.70 -36.50
CA GLY A 170 -19.53 -89.83 -36.49
C GLY A 170 -19.14 -90.27 -35.07
N PRO A 171 -18.08 -91.08 -34.91
CA PRO A 171 -17.73 -91.72 -33.63
C PRO A 171 -17.48 -90.75 -32.48
N LEU A 172 -16.97 -89.55 -32.78
CA LEU A 172 -16.66 -88.50 -31.79
C LEU A 172 -17.87 -87.61 -31.45
N ALA A 173 -19.05 -87.83 -32.05
CA ALA A 173 -20.24 -87.02 -31.78
C ALA A 173 -20.82 -87.22 -30.36
N GLN A 174 -20.50 -88.36 -29.72
CA GLN A 174 -20.90 -88.66 -28.34
C GLN A 174 -19.90 -88.10 -27.31
N HIS A 175 -18.78 -87.51 -27.75
CA HIS A 175 -17.80 -86.93 -26.85
C HIS A 175 -18.18 -85.51 -26.45
N GLU A 176 -17.97 -85.18 -25.18
CA GLU A 176 -18.31 -83.89 -24.60
C GLU A 176 -17.11 -82.96 -24.65
N LEU A 177 -17.29 -81.81 -25.32
CA LEU A 177 -16.30 -80.76 -25.42
C LEU A 177 -16.51 -79.74 -24.30
N ARG A 178 -15.54 -79.63 -23.39
CA ARG A 178 -15.56 -78.65 -22.31
C ARG A 178 -14.79 -77.39 -22.71
N PRO A 179 -15.36 -76.18 -22.55
CA PRO A 179 -14.66 -74.93 -22.81
C PRO A 179 -13.42 -74.77 -21.90
N LEU A 180 -12.29 -74.40 -22.51
CA LEU A 180 -11.07 -73.97 -21.81
C LEU A 180 -11.10 -72.44 -21.74
N GLY A 181 -11.46 -71.94 -20.55
CA GLY A 181 -11.57 -70.52 -20.23
C GLY A 181 -11.58 -70.36 -18.71
N THR A 182 -11.84 -69.15 -18.20
CA THR A 182 -12.12 -68.99 -16.76
C THR A 182 -13.32 -69.84 -16.41
N THR A 183 -13.12 -70.87 -15.60
CA THR A 183 -14.17 -71.75 -15.10
C THR A 183 -14.35 -71.49 -13.62
N CYS A 184 -15.56 -71.72 -13.11
CA CYS A 184 -15.82 -71.68 -11.68
C CYS A 184 -14.93 -72.70 -10.97
N ALA A 185 -14.25 -72.29 -9.90
CA ALA A 185 -13.36 -73.16 -9.13
C ALA A 185 -14.09 -74.36 -8.51
N ASP A 186 -15.33 -74.17 -8.08
CA ASP A 186 -16.11 -75.19 -7.37
C ASP A 186 -16.84 -76.17 -8.31
N HIS A 187 -17.29 -75.69 -9.47
CA HIS A 187 -18.18 -76.46 -10.36
C HIS A 187 -17.62 -76.70 -11.76
N GLY A 188 -16.49 -76.08 -12.11
CA GLY A 188 -15.80 -76.27 -13.39
C GLY A 188 -16.62 -75.86 -14.63
N SER A 189 -17.71 -75.12 -14.44
CA SER A 189 -18.54 -74.54 -15.51
C SER A 189 -18.17 -73.06 -15.73
N PRO A 190 -18.33 -72.51 -16.95
CA PRO A 190 -18.01 -71.12 -17.21
C PRO A 190 -18.91 -70.18 -16.37
N PRO A 191 -18.36 -69.11 -15.78
CA PRO A 191 -19.15 -68.11 -15.10
C PRO A 191 -19.93 -67.30 -16.15
N VAL A 192 -21.20 -67.05 -15.85
CA VAL A 192 -22.11 -66.29 -16.74
C VAL A 192 -22.81 -65.15 -16.00
N LEU A 193 -22.71 -65.14 -14.67
CA LEU A 193 -23.25 -64.12 -13.79
C LEU A 193 -22.11 -63.49 -12.97
N TYR A 194 -22.37 -62.29 -12.45
CA TYR A 194 -21.53 -61.62 -11.48
C TYR A 194 -22.34 -61.39 -10.21
N CYS A 195 -21.78 -61.77 -9.06
CA CYS A 195 -22.40 -61.54 -7.76
C CYS A 195 -21.95 -60.19 -7.22
N ASN A 196 -22.88 -59.24 -7.08
CA ASN A 196 -22.56 -57.89 -6.59
C ASN A 196 -22.21 -57.90 -5.09
N ALA A 197 -22.76 -58.84 -4.31
CA ALA A 197 -22.48 -58.95 -2.88
C ALA A 197 -21.10 -59.57 -2.61
N CYS A 198 -20.65 -60.50 -3.43
CA CYS A 198 -19.38 -61.22 -3.23
C CYS A 198 -18.25 -60.72 -4.14
N LEU A 199 -18.55 -59.83 -5.07
CA LEU A 199 -17.62 -59.23 -6.03
C LEU A 199 -16.85 -60.23 -6.90
N VAL A 200 -17.47 -61.37 -7.21
CA VAL A 200 -16.86 -62.46 -7.98
C VAL A 200 -17.75 -62.93 -9.14
N PRO A 201 -17.16 -63.37 -10.26
CA PRO A 201 -17.88 -64.02 -11.34
C PRO A 201 -18.32 -65.43 -10.90
N ILE A 202 -19.59 -65.76 -11.09
CA ILE A 202 -20.18 -67.03 -10.66
C ILE A 202 -20.85 -67.78 -11.82
N CYS A 203 -20.94 -69.10 -11.71
CA CYS A 203 -21.74 -69.91 -12.64
C CYS A 203 -23.19 -70.07 -12.14
N GLN A 204 -24.06 -70.67 -12.96
CA GLN A 204 -25.47 -70.91 -12.59
C GLN A 204 -25.62 -71.81 -11.35
N ARG A 205 -24.67 -72.73 -11.12
CA ARG A 205 -24.70 -73.63 -9.96
C ARG A 205 -24.32 -72.92 -8.66
N CYS A 206 -23.33 -72.04 -8.68
CA CYS A 206 -23.02 -71.15 -7.55
C CYS A 206 -24.23 -70.32 -7.13
N LEU A 207 -25.01 -69.78 -8.09
CA LEU A 207 -26.24 -69.04 -7.80
C LEU A 207 -27.23 -69.91 -7.01
N ALA A 208 -27.46 -71.15 -7.46
CA ALA A 208 -28.39 -72.05 -6.80
C ALA A 208 -27.92 -72.51 -5.41
N GLU A 209 -26.62 -72.77 -5.26
CA GLU A 209 -26.08 -73.41 -4.04
C GLU A 209 -25.70 -72.40 -2.94
N ARG A 210 -25.00 -71.30 -3.29
CA ARG A 210 -24.36 -70.40 -2.30
C ARG A 210 -24.73 -68.92 -2.44
N HIS A 211 -25.29 -68.50 -3.57
CA HIS A 211 -25.57 -67.08 -3.85
C HIS A 211 -27.05 -66.81 -4.15
N SER A 212 -27.95 -67.69 -3.71
CA SER A 212 -29.38 -67.63 -4.05
C SER A 212 -30.08 -66.39 -3.49
N THR A 213 -29.55 -65.82 -2.41
CA THR A 213 -30.03 -64.59 -1.76
C THR A 213 -29.24 -63.35 -2.16
N HIS A 214 -28.21 -63.47 -3.00
CA HIS A 214 -27.38 -62.35 -3.40
C HIS A 214 -27.88 -61.70 -4.68
N GLU A 215 -27.69 -60.39 -4.79
CA GLU A 215 -27.97 -59.67 -6.02
C GLU A 215 -26.94 -60.05 -7.09
N THR A 216 -27.44 -60.50 -8.24
CA THR A 216 -26.60 -60.94 -9.36
C THR A 216 -27.05 -60.33 -10.68
N GLN A 217 -26.11 -60.19 -11.61
CA GLN A 217 -26.36 -59.66 -12.95
C GLN A 217 -25.56 -60.42 -13.99
N ALA A 218 -25.89 -60.25 -15.28
CA ALA A 218 -25.14 -60.86 -16.37
C ALA A 218 -23.68 -60.38 -16.36
N LEU A 219 -22.73 -61.33 -16.50
CA LEU A 219 -21.30 -61.05 -16.39
C LEU A 219 -20.82 -60.01 -17.41
N SER A 220 -21.37 -60.02 -18.62
CA SER A 220 -21.06 -59.03 -19.67
C SER A 220 -21.53 -57.62 -19.31
N THR A 221 -22.68 -57.49 -18.66
CA THR A 221 -23.23 -56.21 -18.19
C THR A 221 -22.39 -55.64 -17.05
N ALA A 222 -22.06 -56.46 -16.05
CA ALA A 222 -21.16 -56.07 -14.96
C ALA A 222 -19.78 -55.64 -15.47
N ALA A 223 -19.20 -56.41 -16.40
CA ALA A 223 -17.92 -56.08 -17.00
C ALA A 223 -17.97 -54.77 -17.80
N ARG A 224 -19.08 -54.46 -18.49
CA ARG A 224 -19.26 -53.18 -19.18
C ARG A 224 -19.33 -52.03 -18.18
N ALA A 225 -20.11 -52.17 -17.11
CA ALA A 225 -20.26 -51.16 -16.07
C ALA A 225 -18.93 -50.84 -15.38
N HIS A 226 -18.18 -51.85 -14.94
CA HIS A 226 -16.86 -51.64 -14.32
C HIS A 226 -15.82 -51.06 -15.30
N LYS A 227 -15.88 -51.43 -16.59
CA LYS A 227 -15.02 -50.79 -17.61
C LYS A 227 -15.33 -49.30 -17.76
N THR A 228 -16.61 -48.92 -17.79
CA THR A 228 -17.00 -47.50 -17.89
C THR A 228 -16.59 -46.70 -16.66
N GLU A 229 -16.74 -47.27 -15.47
CA GLU A 229 -16.32 -46.66 -14.20
C GLU A 229 -14.79 -46.48 -14.13
N LEU A 230 -14.04 -47.50 -14.54
CA LEU A 230 -12.57 -47.40 -14.64
C LEU A 230 -12.16 -46.32 -15.67
N SER A 231 -12.82 -46.25 -16.82
CA SER A 231 -12.55 -45.19 -17.81
C SER A 231 -12.83 -43.79 -17.26
N GLN A 232 -13.91 -43.60 -16.50
CA GLN A 232 -14.19 -42.31 -15.84
C GLN A 232 -13.12 -41.96 -14.79
N SER A 233 -12.70 -42.95 -14.00
CA SER A 233 -11.66 -42.76 -12.99
C SER A 233 -10.30 -42.41 -13.61
N LEU A 234 -9.95 -43.04 -14.75
CA LEU A 234 -8.74 -42.73 -15.52
C LEU A 234 -8.81 -41.34 -16.16
N GLN A 235 -9.98 -40.93 -16.65
CA GLN A 235 -10.18 -39.59 -17.18
C GLN A 235 -9.94 -38.54 -16.09
N HIS A 236 -10.49 -38.74 -14.89
CA HIS A 236 -10.25 -37.87 -13.73
C HIS A 236 -8.77 -37.85 -13.32
N LEU A 237 -8.08 -39.00 -13.29
CA LEU A 237 -6.64 -39.06 -13.02
C LEU A 237 -5.84 -38.29 -14.07
N SER A 238 -6.21 -38.38 -15.35
CA SER A 238 -5.57 -37.64 -16.44
C SER A 238 -5.76 -36.13 -16.28
N GLU A 239 -6.94 -35.67 -15.87
CA GLU A 239 -7.22 -34.26 -15.59
C GLU A 239 -6.40 -33.77 -14.39
N GLN A 240 -6.32 -34.56 -13.31
CA GLN A 240 -5.48 -34.25 -12.16
C GLN A 240 -3.98 -34.19 -12.53
N ALA A 241 -3.50 -35.11 -13.37
CA ALA A 241 -2.12 -35.10 -13.85
C ALA A 241 -1.81 -33.85 -14.71
N LYS A 242 -2.78 -33.40 -15.52
CA LYS A 242 -2.67 -32.15 -16.26
C LYS A 242 -2.61 -30.95 -15.31
N ALA A 243 -3.49 -30.89 -14.32
CA ALA A 243 -3.49 -29.83 -13.31
C ALA A 243 -2.16 -29.79 -12.52
N MET A 244 -1.59 -30.94 -12.17
CA MET A 244 -0.27 -31.02 -11.54
C MET A 244 0.84 -30.47 -12.45
N THR A 245 0.75 -30.73 -13.76
CA THR A 245 1.71 -30.19 -14.74
C THR A 245 1.61 -28.67 -14.84
N GLU A 246 0.39 -28.12 -14.88
CA GLU A 246 0.14 -26.68 -14.87
C GLU A 246 0.64 -26.02 -13.58
N TYR A 247 0.43 -26.68 -12.43
CA TYR A 247 0.97 -26.22 -11.14
C TYR A 247 2.50 -26.19 -11.14
N ILE A 248 3.17 -27.20 -11.68
CA ILE A 248 4.63 -27.21 -11.82
C ILE A 248 5.11 -26.02 -12.67
N GLN A 249 4.40 -25.70 -13.76
CA GLN A 249 4.73 -24.53 -14.59
C GLN A 249 4.52 -23.22 -13.82
N LEU A 250 3.44 -23.09 -13.05
CA LEU A 250 3.19 -21.93 -12.20
C LEU A 250 4.29 -21.73 -11.15
N VAL A 251 4.70 -22.81 -10.47
CA VAL A 251 5.77 -22.77 -9.47
C VAL A 251 7.08 -22.34 -10.12
N LYS A 252 7.43 -22.89 -11.29
CA LYS A 252 8.62 -22.47 -12.04
C LYS A 252 8.58 -20.99 -12.41
N GLY A 253 7.48 -20.53 -13.02
CA GLY A 253 7.33 -19.13 -13.39
C GLY A 253 7.30 -18.17 -12.19
N THR A 254 6.85 -18.64 -11.02
CA THR A 254 6.95 -17.87 -9.77
C THR A 254 8.39 -17.79 -9.28
N GLY A 255 9.16 -18.87 -9.40
CA GLY A 255 10.60 -18.88 -9.12
C GLY A 255 11.37 -17.89 -9.99
N ASP A 256 11.07 -17.84 -11.29
CA ASP A 256 11.69 -16.89 -12.23
C ASP A 256 11.40 -15.44 -11.82
N LYS A 257 10.14 -15.12 -11.47
CA LYS A 257 9.75 -13.79 -10.99
C LYS A 257 10.44 -13.38 -9.68
N ILE A 258 10.60 -14.33 -8.75
CA ILE A 258 11.34 -14.08 -7.51
C ILE A 258 12.80 -13.75 -7.84
N ASN A 259 13.41 -14.50 -8.76
CA ASN A 259 14.78 -14.26 -9.19
C ASN A 259 14.94 -12.85 -9.82
N GLU A 260 14.05 -12.47 -10.74
CA GLU A 260 14.03 -11.11 -11.32
C GLU A 260 13.87 -10.02 -10.25
N SER A 261 12.99 -10.24 -9.26
CA SER A 261 12.80 -9.30 -8.15
C SER A 261 14.05 -9.18 -7.26
N CYS A 262 14.77 -10.28 -7.03
CA CYS A 262 16.02 -10.27 -6.29
C CYS A 262 17.12 -9.51 -7.05
N GLU A 263 17.27 -9.75 -8.36
CA GLU A 263 18.23 -9.03 -9.20
C GLU A 263 17.96 -7.51 -9.22
N GLU A 264 16.69 -7.12 -9.21
CA GLU A 264 16.31 -5.70 -9.13
C GLU A 264 16.62 -5.10 -7.75
N LEU A 265 16.37 -5.84 -6.66
CA LEU A 265 16.72 -5.41 -5.31
C LEU A 265 18.23 -5.22 -5.16
N GLU A 266 19.04 -6.13 -5.71
CA GLU A 266 20.50 -6.01 -5.72
C GLU A 266 20.96 -4.72 -6.42
N LYS A 267 20.41 -4.42 -7.61
CA LYS A 267 20.69 -3.16 -8.31
C LYS A 267 20.30 -1.92 -7.50
N GLN A 268 19.17 -1.97 -6.78
CA GLN A 268 18.74 -0.87 -5.92
C GLN A 268 19.70 -0.63 -4.76
N ILE A 269 20.21 -1.70 -4.13
CA ILE A 269 21.22 -1.62 -3.06
C ILE A 269 22.50 -0.97 -3.59
N ASP A 270 23.01 -1.43 -4.74
CA ASP A 270 24.22 -0.90 -5.35
C ASP A 270 24.10 0.59 -5.69
N ASN A 271 22.96 1.00 -6.26
CA ASN A 271 22.68 2.39 -6.57
C ASN A 271 22.62 3.25 -5.29
N ALA A 272 21.91 2.81 -4.25
CA ALA A 272 21.79 3.53 -2.99
C ALA A 272 23.15 3.71 -2.29
N CYS A 273 23.97 2.64 -2.22
CA CYS A 273 25.31 2.70 -1.65
C CYS A 273 26.25 3.63 -2.45
N SER A 274 26.12 3.63 -3.78
CA SER A 274 26.88 4.52 -4.66
C SER A 274 26.55 6.00 -4.43
N GLU A 275 25.26 6.33 -4.20
CA GLU A 275 24.85 7.70 -3.87
C GLU A 275 25.42 8.19 -2.54
N VAL A 276 25.39 7.34 -1.49
CA VAL A 276 25.98 7.66 -0.18
C VAL A 276 27.49 7.90 -0.30
N THR A 277 28.18 7.04 -1.04
CA THR A 277 29.62 7.19 -1.32
C THR A 277 29.91 8.54 -1.97
N ARG A 278 29.17 8.89 -3.03
CA ARG A 278 29.32 10.17 -3.72
C ARG A 278 29.04 11.38 -2.83
N ALA A 279 28.10 11.26 -1.88
CA ALA A 279 27.83 12.32 -0.90
C ALA A 279 29.00 12.51 0.07
N ILE A 280 29.57 11.41 0.58
CA ILE A 280 30.74 11.44 1.48
C ILE A 280 31.96 12.04 0.77
N GLU A 281 32.21 11.68 -0.48
CA GLU A 281 33.32 12.22 -1.27
C GLU A 281 33.18 13.72 -1.52
N ARG A 282 31.98 14.20 -1.85
CA ARG A 282 31.72 15.64 -1.98
C ARG A 282 31.98 16.38 -0.67
N ARG A 283 31.51 15.82 0.45
CA ARG A 283 31.71 16.42 1.77
C ARG A 283 33.18 16.46 2.17
N ARG A 284 33.94 15.39 1.88
CA ARG A 284 35.39 15.36 2.05
C ARG A 284 36.05 16.52 1.33
N ASP A 285 35.73 16.74 0.06
CA ASP A 285 36.35 17.79 -0.75
C ASP A 285 36.01 19.19 -0.23
N GLU A 286 34.78 19.42 0.23
CA GLU A 286 34.38 20.67 0.89
C GLU A 286 35.17 20.95 2.17
N LEU A 287 35.29 19.95 3.06
CA LEU A 287 36.02 20.08 4.31
C LEU A 287 37.50 20.38 4.07
N ILE A 288 38.10 19.70 3.07
CA ILE A 288 39.48 19.97 2.66
C ILE A 288 39.62 21.39 2.11
N ARG A 289 38.68 21.86 1.29
CA ARG A 289 38.69 23.24 0.78
C ARG A 289 38.57 24.25 1.91
N ALA A 290 37.68 24.04 2.88
CA ALA A 290 37.52 24.91 4.04
C ALA A 290 38.80 24.98 4.90
N ALA A 291 39.45 23.83 5.15
CA ALA A 291 40.73 23.78 5.85
C ALA A 291 41.83 24.52 5.08
N ARG A 292 41.90 24.36 3.75
CA ARG A 292 42.86 25.08 2.90
C ARG A 292 42.61 26.58 2.91
N ASN A 293 41.35 27.03 2.86
CA ASN A 293 41.00 28.44 2.90
C ASN A 293 41.36 29.07 4.26
N THR A 294 41.06 28.37 5.35
CA THR A 294 41.44 28.80 6.71
C THR A 294 42.95 28.98 6.83
N ARG A 295 43.73 28.01 6.32
CA ARG A 295 45.19 28.10 6.25
C ARG A 295 45.65 29.30 5.43
N SER A 296 45.11 29.49 4.22
CA SER A 296 45.47 30.61 3.34
C SER A 296 45.18 31.96 4.00
N GLN A 297 44.02 32.11 4.66
CA GLN A 297 43.66 33.33 5.36
C GLN A 297 44.62 33.60 6.53
N ALA A 298 44.92 32.58 7.34
CA ALA A 298 45.87 32.71 8.45
C ALA A 298 47.26 33.14 7.98
N ILE A 299 47.76 32.57 6.87
CA ILE A 299 49.03 32.96 6.26
C ILE A 299 48.99 34.41 5.75
N THR A 300 47.90 34.82 5.09
CA THR A 300 47.74 36.19 4.58
C THR A 300 47.71 37.21 5.73
N ASN A 301 46.96 36.93 6.79
CA ASN A 301 46.90 37.79 7.99
C ASN A 301 48.28 37.90 8.64
N MET A 302 49.00 36.79 8.77
CA MET A 302 50.36 36.77 9.33
C MET A 302 51.33 37.59 8.48
N ARG A 303 51.28 37.48 7.15
CA ARG A 303 52.09 38.32 6.24
C ARG A 303 51.78 39.80 6.37
N SER A 304 50.50 40.15 6.53
CA SER A 304 50.07 41.54 6.74
C SER A 304 50.63 42.11 8.06
N LEU A 305 50.54 41.35 9.15
CA LEU A 305 51.13 41.72 10.44
C LEU A 305 52.64 41.93 10.34
N THR A 306 53.36 41.02 9.67
CA THR A 306 54.80 41.16 9.42
C THR A 306 55.12 42.43 8.61
N SER A 307 54.34 42.72 7.56
CA SER A 307 54.53 43.92 6.74
C SER A 307 54.29 45.20 7.55
N HIS A 308 53.25 45.24 8.38
CA HIS A 308 52.92 46.39 9.22
C HIS A 308 54.01 46.66 10.26
N ALA A 309 54.47 45.61 10.95
CA ALA A 309 55.57 45.70 11.91
C ALA A 309 56.87 46.21 11.23
N ALA A 310 57.20 45.69 10.05
CA ALA A 310 58.37 46.11 9.29
C ALA A 310 58.26 47.57 8.80
N GLN A 311 57.07 48.06 8.47
CA GLN A 311 56.86 49.47 8.11
C GLN A 311 57.07 50.39 9.31
N LYS A 312 56.45 50.09 10.46
CA LYS A 312 56.61 50.88 11.69
C LYS A 312 58.05 50.96 12.14
N LEU A 313 58.78 49.85 12.06
CA LEU A 313 60.21 49.82 12.36
C LEU A 313 61.02 50.73 11.42
N ARG A 314 60.70 50.74 10.12
CA ARG A 314 61.37 51.63 9.14
C ARG A 314 61.10 53.11 9.43
N GLU A 315 59.85 53.46 9.74
CA GLU A 315 59.46 54.84 10.09
C GLU A 315 60.18 55.32 11.36
N ALA A 316 60.22 54.49 12.40
CA ALA A 316 60.93 54.78 13.64
C ALA A 316 62.45 54.94 13.41
N THR A 317 63.04 54.05 12.61
CA THR A 317 64.47 54.11 12.26
C THR A 317 64.80 55.39 11.49
N ALA A 318 63.96 55.80 10.54
CA ALA A 318 64.15 57.04 9.78
C ALA A 318 64.05 58.28 10.68
N LEU A 319 63.07 58.34 11.58
CA LEU A 319 62.93 59.44 12.55
C LEU A 319 64.14 59.50 13.49
N LEU A 320 64.64 58.33 13.93
CA LEU A 320 65.82 58.24 14.77
C LEU A 320 67.06 58.81 14.06
N HIS A 321 67.32 58.39 12.81
CA HIS A 321 68.43 58.95 12.02
C HIS A 321 68.28 60.46 11.79
N PHE A 322 67.09 60.94 11.43
CA PHE A 322 66.84 62.37 11.24
C PHE A 322 67.07 63.17 12.53
N SER A 323 66.61 62.65 13.67
CA SER A 323 66.78 63.30 14.97
C SER A 323 68.26 63.35 15.38
N ILE A 324 69.04 62.30 15.11
CA ILE A 324 70.49 62.30 15.32
C ILE A 324 71.18 63.37 14.47
N GLU A 325 70.76 63.55 13.21
CA GLU A 325 71.35 64.58 12.36
C GLU A 325 70.98 65.99 12.82
N ALA A 326 69.72 66.21 13.21
CA ALA A 326 69.26 67.48 13.76
C ALA A 326 69.99 67.87 15.06
N LEU A 327 70.43 66.89 15.87
CA LEU A 327 71.25 67.15 17.06
C LEU A 327 72.65 67.69 16.76
N LYS A 328 73.13 67.59 15.51
CA LYS A 328 74.41 68.15 15.07
C LYS A 328 74.32 69.61 14.62
N GLU A 329 73.11 70.19 14.61
CA GLU A 329 72.90 71.59 14.22
C GLU A 329 73.67 72.53 15.16
N SER A 330 74.39 73.49 14.57
CA SER A 330 75.26 74.41 15.29
C SER A 330 74.57 75.73 15.67
N ASP A 331 73.53 76.12 14.93
CA ASP A 331 72.67 77.26 15.28
C ASP A 331 71.65 76.86 16.36
N HIS A 332 71.87 77.37 17.56
CA HIS A 332 71.06 77.06 18.74
C HIS A 332 69.62 77.57 18.59
N ALA A 333 69.39 78.67 17.89
CA ALA A 333 68.04 79.20 17.68
C ALA A 333 67.26 78.34 16.67
N ALA A 334 67.91 77.91 15.57
CA ALA A 334 67.32 77.01 14.58
C ALA A 334 67.01 75.63 15.17
N PHE A 335 67.91 75.07 15.99
CA PHE A 335 67.65 73.81 16.70
C PHE A 335 66.43 73.90 17.61
N LEU A 336 66.30 74.98 18.41
CA LEU A 336 65.20 75.15 19.34
C LEU A 336 63.83 75.30 18.65
N GLN A 337 63.77 75.71 17.37
CA GLN A 337 62.52 75.73 16.60
C GLN A 337 61.95 74.33 16.35
N VAL A 338 62.80 73.30 16.27
CA VAL A 338 62.40 71.92 15.93
C VAL A 338 62.61 70.90 17.05
N GLY A 339 63.48 71.18 18.03
CA GLY A 339 63.89 70.24 19.08
C GLY A 339 62.73 69.69 19.93
N ASN A 340 61.83 70.56 20.39
CA ASN A 340 60.66 70.13 21.17
C ASN A 340 59.70 69.28 20.33
N ILE A 341 59.54 69.60 19.04
CA ILE A 341 58.68 68.86 18.11
C ILE A 341 59.25 67.47 17.86
N LEU A 342 60.57 67.35 17.62
CA LEU A 342 61.24 66.07 17.40
C LEU A 342 61.25 65.21 18.66
N SER A 343 61.43 65.81 19.84
CA SER A 343 61.35 65.10 21.13
C SER A 343 59.95 64.50 21.35
N ALA A 344 58.89 65.29 21.15
CA ALA A 344 57.51 64.81 21.25
C ALA A 344 57.22 63.68 20.24
N ARG A 345 57.64 63.84 18.98
CA ARG A 345 57.47 62.81 17.94
C ARG A 345 58.24 61.52 18.25
N ALA A 346 59.44 61.62 18.81
CA ALA A 346 60.25 60.45 19.19
C ALA A 346 59.62 59.69 20.36
N GLN A 347 59.13 60.41 21.38
CA GLN A 347 58.42 59.83 22.52
C GLN A 347 57.13 59.12 22.09
N GLU A 348 56.33 59.76 21.23
CA GLU A 348 55.10 59.19 20.67
C GLU A 348 55.38 57.96 19.79
N THR A 349 56.41 58.03 18.95
CA THR A 349 56.80 56.88 18.11
C THR A 349 57.29 55.71 18.99
N ALA A 350 58.05 55.98 20.04
CA ALA A 350 58.54 54.96 20.98
C ALA A 350 57.40 54.31 21.78
N SER A 351 56.41 55.07 22.24
CA SER A 351 55.25 54.50 22.95
C SER A 351 54.38 53.63 22.04
N ASN A 352 54.30 53.96 20.76
CA ASN A 352 53.44 53.28 19.78
C ASN A 352 54.11 52.11 19.06
N LEU A 353 55.44 51.99 19.11
CA LEU A 353 56.20 50.98 18.36
C LEU A 353 55.87 49.55 18.80
N CYS A 354 55.72 49.31 20.11
CA CYS A 354 55.46 47.98 20.66
C CYS A 354 54.00 47.77 21.07
N SER A 355 53.27 48.83 21.45
CA SER A 355 51.87 48.74 21.88
C SER A 355 50.89 48.46 20.72
N SER A 356 51.33 48.63 19.48
CA SER A 356 50.52 48.46 18.26
C SER A 356 50.71 47.11 17.55
N LEU A 357 51.44 46.16 18.13
CA LEU A 357 51.70 44.85 17.51
C LEU A 357 50.67 43.82 18.01
N ASP A 358 49.75 43.43 17.13
CA ASP A 358 48.77 42.37 17.42
C ASP A 358 49.46 41.02 17.64
N THR A 359 48.90 40.20 18.53
CA THR A 359 49.42 38.84 18.81
C THR A 359 49.30 37.94 17.57
N PRO A 360 50.29 37.08 17.28
CA PRO A 360 50.22 36.17 16.16
C PRO A 360 49.05 35.18 16.33
N PRO A 361 48.31 34.88 15.25
CA PRO A 361 47.20 33.94 15.32
C PRO A 361 47.68 32.53 15.65
N THR A 362 46.96 31.83 16.52
CA THR A 362 47.21 30.42 16.86
C THR A 362 46.71 29.50 15.75
N ALA A 363 47.31 28.32 15.60
CA ALA A 363 46.80 27.31 14.68
C ALA A 363 45.36 26.90 15.08
N PRO A 364 44.45 26.70 14.11
CA PRO A 364 43.08 26.33 14.40
C PRO A 364 43.04 24.91 15.00
N ALA A 365 42.49 24.78 16.21
CA ALA A 365 42.28 23.51 16.90
C ALA A 365 40.99 22.83 16.38
N LEU A 366 41.08 22.21 15.20
CA LEU A 366 39.95 21.54 14.56
C LEU A 366 40.09 20.01 14.68
N THR A 367 39.02 19.35 15.12
CA THR A 367 38.90 17.89 15.14
C THR A 367 37.67 17.49 14.34
N LEU A 368 37.81 16.50 13.46
CA LEU A 368 36.71 15.96 12.68
C LEU A 368 36.04 14.84 13.47
N ASP A 369 34.77 15.02 13.83
CA ASP A 369 33.94 13.96 14.40
C ASP A 369 33.21 13.20 13.26
N VAL A 370 33.39 11.88 13.22
CA VAL A 370 32.80 10.99 12.21
C VAL A 370 31.77 10.02 12.81
N GLU A 371 31.65 9.94 14.14
CA GLU A 371 30.85 8.92 14.80
C GLU A 371 29.34 9.01 14.47
N PRO A 372 28.73 10.21 14.35
CA PRO A 372 27.33 10.31 13.94
C PRO A 372 27.07 9.70 12.56
N VAL A 373 27.98 9.89 11.60
CA VAL A 373 27.85 9.36 10.23
C VAL A 373 28.00 7.85 10.24
N LEU A 374 28.97 7.32 10.99
CA LEU A 374 29.17 5.88 11.13
C LEU A 374 27.97 5.19 11.77
N ARG A 375 27.34 5.82 12.77
CA ARG A 375 26.12 5.31 13.40
C ARG A 375 24.99 5.19 12.38
N THR A 376 24.77 6.24 11.57
CA THR A 376 23.73 6.24 10.53
C THR A 376 23.96 5.13 9.50
N VAL A 377 25.20 4.96 9.03
CA VAL A 377 25.57 3.90 8.06
C VAL A 377 25.33 2.51 8.66
N ARG A 378 25.71 2.28 9.92
CA ARG A 378 25.46 1.00 10.62
C ARG A 378 23.97 0.68 10.80
N SER A 379 23.12 1.71 10.87
CA SER A 379 21.67 1.55 11.01
C SER A 379 20.91 1.45 9.68
N MET A 380 21.58 1.51 8.52
CA MET A 380 20.91 1.32 7.23
C MET A 380 20.35 -0.10 7.13
N ASN A 381 19.04 -0.22 6.94
CA ASN A 381 18.31 -1.47 6.87
C ASN A 381 17.29 -1.47 5.73
N PHE A 382 16.78 -2.65 5.37
CA PHE A 382 15.60 -2.76 4.52
C PHE A 382 14.39 -2.28 5.30
N VAL A 383 13.75 -1.21 4.81
CA VAL A 383 12.46 -0.76 5.33
C VAL A 383 11.40 -1.45 4.49
N GLU A 384 10.53 -2.22 5.14
CA GLU A 384 9.39 -2.83 4.49
C GLU A 384 8.59 -1.75 3.76
N CYS A 385 8.28 -1.97 2.47
CA CYS A 385 7.52 -1.05 1.64
C CYS A 385 6.03 -1.07 2.04
N ILE A 386 5.75 -0.64 3.27
CA ILE A 386 4.41 -0.39 3.76
C ILE A 386 4.23 1.13 3.80
N PRO A 387 3.10 1.66 3.30
CA PRO A 387 2.77 3.06 3.48
C PRO A 387 2.85 3.46 4.96
N PRO A 388 3.28 4.70 5.29
CA PRO A 388 3.43 5.10 6.69
C PRO A 388 2.10 5.04 7.45
N GLY A 389 2.15 4.94 8.78
CA GLY A 389 0.96 5.09 9.61
C GLY A 389 0.33 6.50 9.52
N ALA A 390 -0.84 6.67 10.14
CA ALA A 390 -1.47 7.99 10.24
C ALA A 390 -0.59 8.92 11.10
N PRO A 391 -0.34 10.17 10.66
CA PRO A 391 0.24 11.20 11.52
C PRO A 391 -0.75 11.57 12.65
N GLU A 392 -0.21 12.08 13.75
CA GLU A 392 -1.00 12.54 14.90
C GLU A 392 -1.09 14.07 14.88
N MET A 393 -2.29 14.64 14.97
CA MET A 393 -2.45 16.10 15.02
C MET A 393 -1.95 16.64 16.36
N ALA A 394 -1.02 17.58 16.33
CA ALA A 394 -0.55 18.28 17.52
C ALA A 394 -1.51 19.46 17.80
N VAL A 395 -2.72 19.15 18.26
CA VAL A 395 -3.81 20.12 18.48
C VAL A 395 -3.36 21.28 19.38
N GLU A 396 -2.50 21.02 20.35
CA GLU A 396 -1.90 22.00 21.25
C GLU A 396 -1.01 23.04 20.55
N ALA A 397 -0.46 22.70 19.39
CA ALA A 397 0.39 23.56 18.57
C ALA A 397 -0.38 24.14 17.35
N CYS A 398 -1.63 23.73 17.16
CA CYS A 398 -2.50 24.31 16.15
C CYS A 398 -3.11 25.62 16.66
N ALA A 399 -3.22 26.62 15.79
CA ALA A 399 -3.75 27.93 16.15
C ALA A 399 -4.45 28.60 14.97
N ALA A 400 -5.56 29.27 15.24
CA ALA A 400 -6.18 30.19 14.29
C ALA A 400 -5.96 31.63 14.75
N ARG A 401 -5.49 32.50 13.84
CA ARG A 401 -5.27 33.92 14.09
C ARG A 401 -5.80 34.72 12.92
N GLY A 402 -6.82 35.55 13.15
CA GLY A 402 -7.47 36.30 12.08
C GLY A 402 -8.06 35.36 11.01
N CYS A 403 -7.58 35.52 9.77
CA CYS A 403 -7.91 34.70 8.61
C CYS A 403 -6.86 33.63 8.29
N SER A 404 -6.00 33.30 9.25
CA SER A 404 -4.92 32.33 9.06
C SER A 404 -5.02 31.18 10.07
N CYS A 405 -4.72 29.97 9.61
CA CYS A 405 -4.68 28.77 10.43
C CYS A 405 -3.28 28.13 10.35
N THR A 406 -2.62 27.99 11.49
CA THR A 406 -1.40 27.20 11.65
C THR A 406 -1.77 25.81 12.16
N LEU A 407 -1.37 24.80 11.41
CA LEU A 407 -1.58 23.38 11.68
C LEU A 407 -0.24 22.72 11.97
N ALA A 408 -0.21 21.85 12.98
CA ALA A 408 0.97 21.10 13.38
C ALA A 408 0.61 19.63 13.61
N TRP A 409 1.52 18.72 13.28
CA TRP A 409 1.34 17.28 13.45
C TRP A 409 2.66 16.60 13.83
N ARG A 410 2.56 15.38 14.34
CA ARG A 410 3.69 14.53 14.72
C ARG A 410 3.79 13.37 13.73
N ALA A 411 5.03 12.90 13.52
CA ALA A 411 5.28 11.74 12.69
C ALA A 411 4.58 10.49 13.28
N PRO A 412 4.17 9.51 12.45
CA PRO A 412 3.56 8.27 12.93
C PRO A 412 4.47 7.51 13.90
N ALA A 413 3.87 6.79 14.87
CA ALA A 413 4.59 6.05 15.91
C ALA A 413 5.59 5.01 15.36
N GLN A 414 5.30 4.46 14.17
CA GLN A 414 6.26 3.72 13.36
C GLN A 414 6.71 4.61 12.20
N PRO A 415 7.85 5.31 12.32
CA PRO A 415 8.38 6.12 11.25
C PRO A 415 9.03 5.18 10.20
N HIS A 416 8.24 4.30 9.57
CA HIS A 416 8.59 3.81 8.23
C HIS A 416 8.94 5.03 7.40
N ALA A 417 10.07 5.00 6.67
CA ALA A 417 10.73 6.17 6.09
C ALA A 417 9.75 7.21 5.49
N VAL A 418 9.26 8.14 6.31
CA VAL A 418 8.27 9.14 5.86
C VAL A 418 8.99 10.08 4.93
N ARG A 419 8.57 10.11 3.67
CA ARG A 419 9.16 10.99 2.66
C ARG A 419 8.56 12.39 2.71
N GLY A 420 7.30 12.50 3.15
CA GLY A 420 6.58 13.75 3.33
C GLY A 420 5.15 13.53 3.83
N TYR A 421 4.41 14.62 3.88
CA TYR A 421 3.04 14.73 4.35
C TYR A 421 2.21 15.49 3.33
N VAL A 422 0.93 15.13 3.23
CA VAL A 422 -0.09 15.88 2.49
C VAL A 422 -1.11 16.37 3.51
N LEU A 423 -1.24 17.69 3.63
CA LEU A 423 -2.25 18.35 4.44
C LEU A 423 -3.40 18.76 3.54
N GLU A 424 -4.61 18.41 3.96
CA GLU A 424 -5.83 18.82 3.30
C GLU A 424 -6.71 19.65 4.22
N LEU A 425 -7.38 20.64 3.63
CA LEU A 425 -8.34 21.52 4.28
C LEU A 425 -9.64 21.51 3.47
N ASP A 426 -10.79 21.55 4.15
CA ASP A 426 -12.07 21.78 3.48
C ASP A 426 -12.24 23.26 3.07
N ASP A 427 -13.40 23.58 2.49
CA ASP A 427 -13.73 24.94 2.06
C ASP A 427 -14.32 25.82 3.17
N GLY A 428 -14.38 25.33 4.41
CA GLY A 428 -15.02 25.98 5.56
C GLY A 428 -16.54 25.94 5.57
N LEU A 429 -17.16 25.15 4.68
CA LEU A 429 -18.61 24.93 4.57
C LEU A 429 -18.96 23.43 4.59
N GLY A 430 -18.00 22.56 4.97
CA GLY A 430 -18.15 21.11 4.93
C GLY A 430 -18.09 20.52 3.51
N GLY A 431 -17.51 21.26 2.55
CA GLY A 431 -17.24 20.78 1.21
C GLY A 431 -16.06 19.80 1.13
N PRO A 432 -15.59 19.46 -0.09
CA PRO A 432 -14.51 18.50 -0.26
C PRO A 432 -13.18 19.04 0.25
N PHE A 433 -12.40 18.17 0.88
CA PHE A 433 -11.01 18.41 1.25
C PHE A 433 -10.15 18.65 0.01
N ARG A 434 -9.25 19.63 0.09
CA ARG A 434 -8.26 19.96 -0.96
C ARG A 434 -6.87 20.04 -0.36
N GLU A 435 -5.88 19.61 -1.13
CA GLU A 435 -4.48 19.74 -0.77
C GLU A 435 -4.10 21.21 -0.64
N VAL A 436 -3.57 21.57 0.53
CA VAL A 436 -3.05 22.91 0.85
C VAL A 436 -1.56 22.89 1.13
N TYR A 437 -0.98 21.71 1.39
CA TYR A 437 0.45 21.54 1.57
C TYR A 437 0.89 20.11 1.24
N CYS A 438 2.03 19.99 0.56
CA CYS A 438 2.74 18.73 0.32
C CYS A 438 4.24 18.95 0.53
N GLY A 439 4.84 18.26 1.50
CA GLY A 439 6.25 18.45 1.85
C GLY A 439 6.69 17.71 3.10
N ARG A 440 7.87 18.03 3.63
CA ARG A 440 8.49 17.31 4.77
C ARG A 440 8.23 17.94 6.12
N GLU A 441 7.84 19.20 6.13
CA GLU A 441 7.59 19.93 7.36
C GLU A 441 6.36 19.36 8.06
N THR A 442 6.36 19.51 9.38
CA THR A 442 5.30 19.04 10.26
C THR A 442 4.43 20.17 10.79
N VAL A 443 4.64 21.38 10.25
CA VAL A 443 3.88 22.59 10.56
C VAL A 443 3.62 23.33 9.26
N CYS A 444 2.38 23.79 9.07
CA CYS A 444 1.98 24.58 7.91
C CYS A 444 1.04 25.70 8.35
N THR A 445 1.26 26.92 7.84
CA THR A 445 0.32 28.04 8.03
C THR A 445 -0.38 28.33 6.72
N ILE A 446 -1.70 28.42 6.78
CA ILE A 446 -2.59 28.68 5.65
C ILE A 446 -3.20 30.06 5.88
N ASP A 447 -2.88 31.01 5.02
CA ASP A 447 -3.37 32.38 5.07
C ASP A 447 -4.54 32.62 4.10
N GLY A 448 -5.28 33.71 4.29
CA GLY A 448 -6.34 34.14 3.38
C GLY A 448 -7.61 33.28 3.44
N LEU A 449 -7.84 32.61 4.58
CA LEU A 449 -9.09 31.91 4.84
C LEU A 449 -10.21 32.91 5.13
N HIS A 450 -11.45 32.46 5.03
CA HIS A 450 -12.56 33.34 5.33
C HIS A 450 -12.71 33.51 6.84
N TYR A 451 -12.99 34.74 7.28
CA TYR A 451 -13.39 35.04 8.65
C TYR A 451 -14.69 34.32 9.04
N ALA A 452 -14.91 34.20 10.35
CA ALA A 452 -16.10 33.59 10.95
C ALA A 452 -16.46 32.22 10.36
N SER A 453 -15.45 31.40 10.05
CA SER A 453 -15.62 30.11 9.38
C SER A 453 -14.90 28.99 10.15
N LEU A 454 -15.53 27.82 10.18
CA LEU A 454 -14.95 26.61 10.75
C LEU A 454 -14.36 25.78 9.61
N TYR A 455 -13.05 25.56 9.64
CA TYR A 455 -12.35 24.73 8.66
C TYR A 455 -11.99 23.38 9.25
N SER A 456 -12.23 22.32 8.50
CA SER A 456 -11.83 20.95 8.85
C SER A 456 -10.50 20.63 8.18
N ALA A 457 -9.55 20.10 8.93
CA ALA A 457 -8.21 19.74 8.46
C ALA A 457 -7.88 18.27 8.75
N ARG A 458 -7.13 17.63 7.85
CA ARG A 458 -6.57 16.29 8.03
C ARG A 458 -5.24 16.15 7.31
N VAL A 459 -4.36 15.29 7.80
CA VAL A 459 -3.03 15.07 7.22
C VAL A 459 -2.78 13.59 7.01
N LYS A 460 -2.08 13.21 5.93
CA LYS A 460 -1.56 11.86 5.71
C LYS A 460 -0.06 11.91 5.46
N ALA A 461 0.64 10.85 5.82
CA ALA A 461 2.05 10.66 5.49
C ALA A 461 2.21 9.79 4.23
N PHE A 462 3.29 9.98 3.48
CA PHE A 462 3.61 9.15 2.32
C PHE A 462 5.10 8.79 2.27
N ASN A 463 5.40 7.65 1.63
CA ASN A 463 6.76 7.19 1.36
C ASN A 463 6.85 6.58 -0.06
N GLY A 464 7.94 5.86 -0.36
CA GLY A 464 8.13 5.19 -1.65
C GLY A 464 7.14 4.05 -1.93
N ALA A 465 6.46 3.51 -0.92
CA ALA A 465 5.46 2.46 -1.04
C ALA A 465 4.04 2.99 -1.30
N GLY A 466 3.78 4.26 -0.96
CA GLY A 466 2.49 4.91 -1.19
C GLY A 466 2.08 5.84 -0.06
N GLU A 467 0.79 6.18 -0.07
CA GLU A 467 0.14 7.05 0.91
C GLU A 467 -0.45 6.24 2.07
N GLY A 468 -0.19 6.70 3.29
CA GLY A 468 -0.79 6.17 4.50
C GLY A 468 -2.22 6.65 4.74
N PRO A 469 -2.89 6.14 5.78
CA PRO A 469 -4.17 6.66 6.23
C PRO A 469 -4.07 8.12 6.71
N TYR A 470 -5.19 8.83 6.67
CA TYR A 470 -5.31 10.18 7.25
C TYR A 470 -5.31 10.13 8.78
N SER A 471 -4.86 11.23 9.38
CA SER A 471 -5.07 11.58 10.77
C SER A 471 -6.56 11.70 11.11
N GLU A 472 -6.85 11.86 12.40
CA GLU A 472 -8.12 12.43 12.81
C GLU A 472 -8.34 13.81 12.17
N VAL A 473 -9.62 14.14 11.96
CA VAL A 473 -10.02 15.44 11.42
C VAL A 473 -10.17 16.41 12.58
N ILE A 474 -9.51 17.57 12.49
CA ILE A 474 -9.64 18.64 13.49
C ILE A 474 -10.32 19.86 12.88
N GLY A 475 -11.06 20.60 13.70
CA GLY A 475 -11.72 21.85 13.31
C GLY A 475 -10.96 23.07 13.82
N LEU A 476 -10.71 24.06 12.97
CA LEU A 476 -10.16 25.37 13.34
C LEU A 476 -11.13 26.48 12.98
N GLN A 477 -11.45 27.31 13.97
CA GLN A 477 -12.34 28.46 13.81
C GLN A 477 -11.52 29.72 13.55
N THR A 478 -11.69 30.34 12.39
CA THR A 478 -11.12 31.67 12.12
C THR A 478 -11.79 32.75 12.96
N SER A 479 -11.13 33.90 13.09
CA SER A 479 -11.64 35.02 13.90
C SER A 479 -13.09 35.35 13.55
N PRO A 480 -13.99 35.51 14.55
CA PRO A 480 -15.40 35.85 14.30
C PRO A 480 -15.59 37.26 13.74
N VAL A 481 -14.56 38.11 13.84
CA VAL A 481 -14.56 39.48 13.35
C VAL A 481 -13.47 39.67 12.31
N ALA A 482 -13.79 40.37 11.22
CA ALA A 482 -12.85 40.67 10.15
C ALA A 482 -11.96 41.87 10.49
N TRP A 483 -10.65 41.71 10.33
CA TRP A 483 -9.68 42.79 10.41
C TRP A 483 -9.14 43.11 9.02
N PHE A 484 -9.11 44.39 8.67
CA PHE A 484 -8.65 44.90 7.37
C PHE A 484 -8.28 46.38 7.50
N THR A 485 -7.43 46.87 6.59
CA THR A 485 -7.02 48.28 6.50
C THR A 485 -7.39 48.83 5.13
N TRP A 486 -7.18 50.13 4.89
CA TRP A 486 -7.26 50.66 3.53
C TRP A 486 -6.15 50.09 2.66
N ASP A 487 -6.49 49.73 1.43
CA ASP A 487 -5.53 49.27 0.42
C ASP A 487 -4.58 50.42 0.06
N ALA A 488 -3.28 50.21 0.28
CA ALA A 488 -2.23 51.19 0.02
C ALA A 488 -2.25 51.72 -1.43
N ARG A 489 -2.71 50.90 -2.40
CA ARG A 489 -2.87 51.30 -3.81
C ARG A 489 -3.85 52.44 -4.01
N CYS A 490 -4.74 52.70 -3.04
CA CYS A 490 -5.65 53.84 -3.08
C CYS A 490 -4.93 55.19 -2.94
N ALA A 491 -3.71 55.21 -2.37
CA ALA A 491 -2.90 56.41 -2.20
C ALA A 491 -1.97 56.71 -3.38
N GLU A 492 -1.67 55.70 -4.20
CA GLU A 492 -0.76 55.83 -5.36
C GLU A 492 -1.46 56.45 -6.59
N ALA A 493 -2.79 56.45 -6.63
CA ALA A 493 -3.56 57.00 -7.73
C ALA A 493 -3.44 58.54 -7.79
N GLU A 494 -3.39 59.09 -9.01
CA GLU A 494 -3.31 60.54 -9.21
C GLU A 494 -4.55 61.25 -8.63
N GLY A 495 -4.32 62.10 -7.62
CA GLY A 495 -5.39 62.72 -6.85
C GLY A 495 -6.21 61.74 -6.00
N GLY A 496 -5.63 60.60 -5.61
CA GLY A 496 -6.22 59.58 -4.74
C GLY A 496 -6.36 60.01 -3.28
N VAL A 497 -6.63 59.05 -2.40
CA VAL A 497 -6.79 59.30 -0.95
C VAL A 497 -5.44 59.28 -0.24
N THR A 498 -5.23 60.17 0.72
CA THR A 498 -4.10 60.08 1.66
C THR A 498 -4.46 59.13 2.80
N LEU A 499 -3.53 58.22 3.12
CA LEU A 499 -3.69 57.22 4.17
C LEU A 499 -2.71 57.47 5.32
N SER A 500 -3.11 57.13 6.55
CA SER A 500 -2.20 57.13 7.71
C SER A 500 -1.23 55.94 7.67
N ALA A 501 -0.15 56.01 8.46
CA ALA A 501 0.88 54.97 8.51
C ALA A 501 0.36 53.60 9.01
N ASP A 502 -0.68 53.59 9.84
CA ASP A 502 -1.37 52.38 10.30
C ASP A 502 -2.44 51.87 9.30
N GLY A 503 -2.66 52.58 8.19
CA GLY A 503 -3.62 52.21 7.16
C GLY A 503 -5.10 52.36 7.56
N LEU A 504 -5.41 52.96 8.70
CA LEU A 504 -6.80 53.05 9.21
C LEU A 504 -7.49 54.38 8.88
N SER A 505 -6.74 55.48 8.74
CA SER A 505 -7.30 56.78 8.42
C SER A 505 -7.21 57.07 6.93
N ALA A 506 -8.26 57.63 6.35
CA ALA A 506 -8.33 58.06 4.97
C ALA A 506 -8.86 59.49 4.84
N ALA A 507 -8.24 60.28 3.97
CA ALA A 507 -8.70 61.61 3.60
C ALA A 507 -8.47 61.84 2.11
N ALA A 508 -9.22 62.74 1.46
CA ALA A 508 -8.89 63.20 0.12
C ALA A 508 -8.40 64.65 0.16
N THR A 509 -7.68 65.09 -0.88
CA THR A 509 -7.18 66.47 -1.01
C THR A 509 -7.96 67.29 -2.04
N GLY A 510 -8.59 66.62 -3.02
CA GLY A 510 -9.38 67.23 -4.08
C GLY A 510 -10.87 67.38 -3.76
N TRP A 511 -11.57 68.19 -4.56
CA TRP A 511 -13.03 68.34 -4.49
C TRP A 511 -13.80 67.18 -5.12
N GLN A 512 -13.19 66.50 -6.08
CA GLN A 512 -13.80 65.34 -6.70
C GLN A 512 -13.80 64.16 -5.72
N PRO A 513 -14.88 63.38 -5.65
CA PRO A 513 -14.92 62.18 -4.82
C PRO A 513 -13.85 61.16 -5.26
N ARG A 514 -13.28 60.47 -4.29
CA ARG A 514 -12.31 59.38 -4.47
C ARG A 514 -12.68 58.19 -3.62
N VAL A 515 -12.73 57.00 -4.23
CA VAL A 515 -13.05 55.76 -3.53
C VAL A 515 -11.79 55.14 -2.94
N ALA A 516 -11.83 54.86 -1.64
CA ALA A 516 -10.88 53.99 -0.95
C ALA A 516 -11.54 52.61 -0.74
N LEU A 517 -10.79 51.55 -1.04
CA LEU A 517 -11.17 50.16 -0.78
C LEU A 517 -10.32 49.59 0.34
N ALA A 518 -10.88 48.66 1.11
CA ALA A 518 -10.08 47.84 2.01
C ALA A 518 -9.10 46.92 1.24
N ASP A 519 -8.09 46.44 1.94
CA ASP A 519 -7.07 45.52 1.42
C ASP A 519 -7.56 44.07 1.27
N GLN A 520 -8.65 43.71 1.95
CA GLN A 520 -9.21 42.36 1.99
C GLN A 520 -10.69 42.35 1.58
N PRO A 521 -11.12 41.43 0.71
CA PRO A 521 -12.54 41.22 0.43
C PRO A 521 -13.22 40.36 1.50
N LEU A 522 -14.52 40.59 1.68
CA LEU A 522 -15.42 39.79 2.49
C LEU A 522 -16.35 39.01 1.54
N ALA A 523 -16.35 37.68 1.64
CA ALA A 523 -17.09 36.83 0.71
C ALA A 523 -18.11 35.88 1.36
N ARG A 524 -18.11 35.76 2.69
CA ARG A 524 -19.08 34.93 3.44
C ARG A 524 -19.23 35.43 4.87
N GLY A 525 -20.30 35.03 5.55
CA GLY A 525 -20.52 35.35 6.96
C GLY A 525 -21.09 36.75 7.20
N LEU A 526 -21.10 37.14 8.47
CA LEU A 526 -21.64 38.40 8.97
C LEU A 526 -20.50 39.29 9.44
N HIS A 527 -20.42 40.51 8.91
CA HIS A 527 -19.32 41.45 9.18
C HIS A 527 -19.84 42.81 9.57
N TYR A 528 -19.18 43.42 10.55
CA TYR A 528 -19.47 44.78 10.99
C TYR A 528 -18.17 45.58 11.14
N TRP A 529 -18.20 46.82 10.66
CA TRP A 529 -17.13 47.79 10.90
C TRP A 529 -17.73 49.19 11.03
N ARG A 530 -16.97 50.10 11.62
CA ARG A 530 -17.37 51.50 11.75
C ARG A 530 -16.36 52.42 11.09
N LEU A 531 -16.82 53.58 10.66
CA LEU A 531 -15.99 54.69 10.22
C LEU A 531 -16.32 55.90 11.09
N ARG A 532 -15.33 56.39 11.85
CA ARG A 532 -15.45 57.62 12.62
C ARG A 532 -15.14 58.81 11.73
N ILE A 533 -15.98 59.84 11.76
CA ILE A 533 -15.77 61.08 11.03
C ILE A 533 -14.79 61.97 11.81
N ASP A 534 -13.56 62.10 11.31
CA ASP A 534 -12.52 62.93 11.96
C ASP A 534 -12.61 64.40 11.56
N ARG A 535 -13.04 64.65 10.31
CA ARG A 535 -13.29 65.96 9.72
C ARG A 535 -14.54 65.94 8.87
N TYR A 536 -15.36 66.98 9.00
CA TYR A 536 -16.54 67.24 8.17
C TYR A 536 -16.74 68.76 8.12
N ASP A 537 -16.79 69.34 6.91
CA ASP A 537 -16.94 70.79 6.72
C ASP A 537 -18.39 71.24 6.50
N GLY A 538 -19.34 70.30 6.43
CA GLY A 538 -20.79 70.57 6.28
C GLY A 538 -21.29 70.56 4.83
N ASP A 539 -20.40 70.76 3.85
CA ASP A 539 -20.73 70.82 2.42
C ASP A 539 -20.23 69.60 1.64
N ALA A 540 -19.66 68.63 2.36
CA ALA A 540 -19.16 67.41 1.77
C ALA A 540 -20.18 66.27 1.78
N ASP A 541 -20.04 65.43 0.75
CA ASP A 541 -20.99 64.38 0.39
C ASP A 541 -20.31 62.99 0.40
N PRO A 542 -19.90 62.47 1.57
CA PRO A 542 -19.28 61.16 1.65
C PRO A 542 -20.29 60.03 1.42
N ALA A 543 -19.80 58.90 0.91
CA ALA A 543 -20.60 57.68 0.78
C ALA A 543 -19.86 56.48 1.37
N PHE A 544 -20.58 55.66 2.14
CA PHE A 544 -20.05 54.53 2.90
C PHE A 544 -20.70 53.25 2.44
N GLY A 545 -19.94 52.17 2.25
CA GLY A 545 -20.54 50.91 1.84
C GLY A 545 -19.55 49.85 1.43
N ILE A 546 -19.90 49.16 0.35
CA ILE A 546 -19.14 48.03 -0.18
C ILE A 546 -19.00 48.16 -1.69
N ALA A 547 -17.96 47.53 -2.23
CA ALA A 547 -17.72 47.54 -3.67
C ALA A 547 -17.08 46.25 -4.20
N ARG A 548 -17.14 46.05 -5.51
CA ARG A 548 -16.25 45.10 -6.21
C ARG A 548 -14.87 45.71 -6.39
N ALA A 549 -13.87 44.87 -6.65
CA ALA A 549 -12.47 45.29 -6.86
C ALA A 549 -12.33 46.34 -7.97
N ASP A 550 -13.13 46.20 -9.04
CA ASP A 550 -13.06 47.02 -10.26
C ASP A 550 -13.96 48.26 -10.22
N VAL A 551 -14.49 48.64 -9.04
CA VAL A 551 -15.30 49.86 -8.90
C VAL A 551 -14.53 51.10 -9.35
N ALA A 552 -15.23 52.04 -9.98
CA ALA A 552 -14.59 53.28 -10.40
C ALA A 552 -14.13 54.09 -9.17
N ARG A 553 -12.86 54.51 -9.18
CA ARG A 553 -12.22 55.16 -8.03
C ARG A 553 -12.26 56.70 -8.09
N ASP A 554 -12.66 57.27 -9.21
CA ASP A 554 -12.64 58.70 -9.52
C ASP A 554 -14.02 59.39 -9.40
N LYS A 555 -15.03 58.68 -8.91
CA LYS A 555 -16.39 59.17 -8.66
C LYS A 555 -16.94 58.69 -7.32
N MET A 556 -18.12 59.18 -6.94
CA MET A 556 -18.78 58.79 -5.70
C MET A 556 -19.14 57.29 -5.69
N LEU A 557 -18.98 56.64 -4.54
CA LEU A 557 -19.29 55.23 -4.37
C LEU A 557 -20.80 54.99 -4.58
N GLY A 558 -21.13 53.98 -5.39
CA GLY A 558 -22.52 53.67 -5.77
C GLY A 558 -23.00 54.36 -7.04
N SER A 559 -22.22 55.26 -7.63
CA SER A 559 -22.52 55.89 -8.93
C SER A 559 -22.29 54.94 -10.14
N ASP A 560 -21.80 53.74 -9.91
CA ASP A 560 -21.77 52.65 -10.89
C ASP A 560 -22.44 51.38 -10.34
N ALA A 561 -22.52 50.36 -11.18
CA ALA A 561 -23.10 49.07 -10.82
C ALA A 561 -22.19 48.21 -9.91
N LEU A 562 -21.01 48.69 -9.54
CA LEU A 562 -20.01 47.94 -8.78
C LEU A 562 -19.89 48.41 -7.32
N GLY A 563 -20.52 49.52 -6.95
CA GLY A 563 -20.63 50.02 -5.58
C GLY A 563 -22.06 49.95 -5.02
N TRP A 564 -22.19 49.65 -3.74
CA TRP A 564 -23.43 49.76 -2.96
C TRP A 564 -23.13 50.58 -1.72
N ALA A 565 -23.80 51.73 -1.57
CA ALA A 565 -23.45 52.65 -0.50
C ALA A 565 -24.65 53.42 0.06
N MET A 566 -24.43 53.98 1.24
CA MET A 566 -25.22 55.07 1.79
C MET A 566 -24.45 56.37 1.61
N TYR A 567 -25.01 57.27 0.82
CA TYR A 567 -24.62 58.66 0.72
C TYR A 567 -25.29 59.46 1.86
N ILE A 568 -24.55 60.35 2.54
CA ILE A 568 -25.04 61.05 3.73
C ILE A 568 -24.49 62.48 3.82
N ASP A 569 -25.38 63.43 4.12
CA ASP A 569 -25.07 64.84 4.39
C ASP A 569 -25.23 65.17 5.90
N GLY A 570 -25.14 66.44 6.28
CA GLY A 570 -25.30 66.87 7.68
C GLY A 570 -26.71 66.72 8.29
N SER A 571 -27.70 66.31 7.49
CA SER A 571 -29.11 66.25 7.87
C SER A 571 -29.84 64.95 7.50
N ARG A 572 -29.41 64.26 6.45
CA ARG A 572 -30.14 63.12 5.86
C ARG A 572 -29.22 62.19 5.08
N SER A 573 -29.71 60.98 4.84
CA SER A 573 -29.00 59.93 4.11
C SER A 573 -29.87 59.31 3.00
N TRP A 574 -29.23 58.69 2.01
CA TRP A 574 -29.85 57.91 0.93
C TRP A 574 -28.99 56.72 0.57
N PHE A 575 -29.64 55.65 0.12
CA PHE A 575 -28.94 54.53 -0.51
C PHE A 575 -28.69 54.82 -1.99
N VAL A 576 -27.50 54.46 -2.47
CA VAL A 576 -27.06 54.69 -3.84
C VAL A 576 -26.39 53.44 -4.43
N HIS A 577 -26.83 53.04 -5.62
CA HIS A 577 -26.28 51.94 -6.42
C HIS A 577 -26.64 52.14 -7.90
N GLY A 578 -25.68 51.96 -8.82
CA GLY A 578 -25.91 52.18 -10.25
C GLY A 578 -26.30 53.63 -10.59
N GLY A 579 -25.99 54.60 -9.72
CA GLY A 579 -26.44 55.99 -9.84
C GLY A 579 -27.92 56.23 -9.47
N ALA A 580 -28.65 55.20 -9.07
CA ALA A 580 -30.02 55.33 -8.57
C ALA A 580 -30.01 55.63 -7.07
N HIS A 581 -30.84 56.58 -6.62
CA HIS A 581 -30.99 56.96 -5.22
C HIS A 581 -32.34 56.48 -4.66
N GLY A 582 -32.34 55.98 -3.42
CA GLY A 582 -33.56 55.53 -2.73
C GLY A 582 -33.41 55.54 -1.20
N GLY A 583 -34.48 55.17 -0.49
CA GLY A 583 -34.42 54.93 0.96
C GLY A 583 -33.99 56.14 1.79
N ARG A 584 -34.54 57.33 1.53
CA ARG A 584 -34.20 58.55 2.26
C ARG A 584 -34.51 58.40 3.77
N ALA A 585 -33.53 58.63 4.63
CA ALA A 585 -33.69 58.67 6.08
C ALA A 585 -33.23 60.01 6.66
N ALA A 586 -33.81 60.38 7.82
CA ALA A 586 -33.40 61.56 8.57
C ALA A 586 -32.26 61.21 9.54
N GLY A 587 -31.40 62.18 9.83
CA GLY A 587 -30.19 61.98 10.62
C GLY A 587 -28.97 62.00 9.70
N GLY A 588 -28.12 63.01 9.90
CA GLY A 588 -26.89 63.19 9.15
C GLY A 588 -25.65 62.94 9.99
N ILE A 589 -24.51 63.36 9.48
CA ILE A 589 -23.22 63.23 10.17
C ILE A 589 -22.66 64.58 10.63
N ALA A 590 -21.88 64.54 11.69
CA ALA A 590 -21.03 65.62 12.13
C ALA A 590 -19.62 65.09 12.46
N ARG A 591 -18.68 66.00 12.75
CA ARG A 591 -17.38 65.61 13.29
C ARG A 591 -17.58 64.83 14.59
N GLY A 592 -17.03 63.62 14.65
CA GLY A 592 -17.17 62.70 15.77
C GLY A 592 -18.24 61.61 15.58
N SER A 593 -19.17 61.77 14.62
CA SER A 593 -20.16 60.73 14.30
C SER A 593 -19.48 59.44 13.81
N CYS A 594 -20.14 58.32 14.03
CA CYS A 594 -19.69 56.99 13.61
C CYS A 594 -20.69 56.35 12.66
N VAL A 595 -20.26 56.04 11.44
CA VAL A 595 -21.07 55.30 10.46
C VAL A 595 -20.74 53.82 10.56
N GLY A 596 -21.69 52.99 10.97
CA GLY A 596 -21.55 51.54 11.01
C GLY A 596 -22.09 50.88 9.74
N VAL A 597 -21.37 49.88 9.24
CA VAL A 597 -21.76 49.10 8.06
C VAL A 597 -21.87 47.63 8.45
N LEU A 598 -23.07 47.05 8.30
CA LEU A 598 -23.36 45.65 8.60
C LEU A 598 -23.63 44.89 7.30
N LEU A 599 -22.69 44.02 6.94
CA LEU A 599 -22.75 43.17 5.76
C LEU A 599 -23.03 41.72 6.17
N ASP A 600 -24.21 41.21 5.82
CA ASP A 600 -24.60 39.82 6.03
C ASP A 600 -24.57 39.09 4.68
N LEU A 601 -23.49 38.36 4.39
CA LEU A 601 -23.35 37.58 3.16
C LEU A 601 -24.03 36.21 3.24
N THR A 602 -24.44 35.79 4.45
CA THR A 602 -25.25 34.59 4.63
C THR A 602 -26.68 34.85 4.14
N ARG A 603 -27.22 36.03 4.43
CA ARG A 603 -28.56 36.48 3.97
C ARG A 603 -28.52 37.34 2.70
N GLY A 604 -27.33 37.80 2.31
CA GLY A 604 -27.12 38.70 1.18
C GLY A 604 -27.68 40.10 1.40
N THR A 605 -27.58 40.65 2.62
CA THR A 605 -28.14 41.96 3.00
C THR A 605 -27.08 42.96 3.47
N LEU A 606 -27.29 44.25 3.22
CA LEU A 606 -26.46 45.36 3.72
C LEU A 606 -27.32 46.35 4.51
N ARG A 607 -26.83 46.78 5.68
CA ARG A 607 -27.46 47.78 6.55
C ARG A 607 -26.45 48.84 7.00
N PHE A 608 -26.96 50.02 7.33
CA PHE A 608 -26.16 51.15 7.79
C PHE A 608 -26.68 51.68 9.12
N THR A 609 -25.77 52.20 9.92
CA THR A 609 -26.09 52.93 11.15
C THR A 609 -25.30 54.23 11.22
N VAL A 610 -25.84 55.21 11.95
CA VAL A 610 -25.13 56.43 12.36
C VAL A 610 -25.29 56.54 13.86
N ASP A 611 -24.16 56.62 14.57
CA ASP A 611 -24.12 56.67 16.04
C ASP A 611 -24.95 55.54 16.67
N ASP A 612 -24.76 54.33 16.12
CA ASP A 612 -25.45 53.07 16.47
C ASP A 612 -26.98 53.08 16.26
N GLN A 613 -27.54 54.12 15.62
CA GLN A 613 -28.94 54.17 15.18
C GLN A 613 -29.10 53.74 13.72
N PRO A 614 -30.06 52.86 13.39
CA PRO A 614 -30.27 52.38 12.03
C PRO A 614 -30.70 53.52 11.09
N GLN A 615 -30.07 53.56 9.92
CA GLN A 615 -30.45 54.47 8.83
C GLN A 615 -31.39 53.74 7.89
N GLY A 616 -32.67 53.66 8.26
CA GLY A 616 -33.68 52.84 7.57
C GLY A 616 -33.56 51.34 7.88
N ASP A 617 -34.27 50.51 7.11
CA ASP A 617 -34.28 49.05 7.27
C ASP A 617 -33.09 48.37 6.55
N ILE A 618 -33.36 47.45 5.62
CA ILE A 618 -32.34 46.80 4.78
C ILE A 618 -32.08 47.70 3.57
N ALA A 619 -30.84 48.16 3.42
CA ALA A 619 -30.45 49.03 2.31
C ALA A 619 -30.39 48.29 0.98
N PHE A 620 -29.82 47.09 0.99
CA PHE A 620 -29.67 46.25 -0.21
C PHE A 620 -29.84 44.77 0.12
N THR A 621 -30.38 44.01 -0.85
CA THR A 621 -30.62 42.55 -0.77
C THR A 621 -30.04 41.84 -1.99
N GLY A 622 -29.85 40.51 -1.90
CA GLY A 622 -29.37 39.70 -3.03
C GLY A 622 -27.87 39.82 -3.28
N LEU A 623 -27.11 40.33 -2.31
CA LEU A 623 -25.66 40.48 -2.41
C LEU A 623 -24.99 39.10 -2.36
N ARG A 624 -24.16 38.80 -3.38
CA ARG A 624 -23.43 37.53 -3.51
C ARG A 624 -21.99 37.75 -3.97
N GLY A 625 -21.07 36.89 -3.54
CA GLY A 625 -19.65 36.95 -3.91
C GLY A 625 -18.83 37.85 -3.00
N ALA A 626 -17.62 38.22 -3.46
CA ALA A 626 -16.65 39.00 -2.70
C ALA A 626 -16.91 40.52 -2.79
N PHE A 627 -16.91 41.19 -1.65
CA PHE A 627 -17.08 42.64 -1.55
C PHE A 627 -16.02 43.26 -0.65
N TYR A 628 -15.48 44.39 -1.06
CA TYR A 628 -14.54 45.19 -0.28
C TYR A 628 -15.31 46.25 0.49
N PRO A 629 -15.08 46.41 1.80
CA PRO A 629 -15.41 47.63 2.52
C PRO A 629 -14.87 48.85 1.76
N ALA A 630 -15.72 49.86 1.58
CA ALA A 630 -15.44 50.98 0.69
C ALA A 630 -15.99 52.30 1.25
N VAL A 631 -15.29 53.39 0.95
CA VAL A 631 -15.74 54.76 1.24
C VAL A 631 -15.35 55.69 0.10
N SER A 632 -16.22 56.64 -0.27
CA SER A 632 -15.83 57.75 -1.14
C SER A 632 -15.73 59.05 -0.36
N LEU A 633 -14.60 59.75 -0.51
CA LEU A 633 -14.25 60.96 0.22
C LEU A 633 -13.88 62.10 -0.74
N ASN A 634 -14.09 63.34 -0.30
CA ASN A 634 -13.50 64.54 -0.89
C ASN A 634 -12.73 65.32 0.20
N ARG A 635 -12.16 66.48 -0.13
CA ARG A 635 -11.35 67.29 0.80
C ARG A 635 -12.05 67.64 2.13
N GLY A 636 -13.37 67.77 2.11
CA GLY A 636 -14.19 68.16 3.24
C GLY A 636 -14.36 67.06 4.30
N VAL A 637 -14.02 65.81 3.97
CA VAL A 637 -14.19 64.65 4.87
C VAL A 637 -12.87 63.91 5.10
N ALA A 638 -12.65 63.52 6.34
CA ALA A 638 -11.65 62.52 6.71
C ALA A 638 -12.26 61.53 7.69
N VAL A 639 -11.86 60.27 7.59
CA VAL A 639 -12.44 59.18 8.38
C VAL A 639 -11.37 58.23 8.91
N THR A 640 -11.64 57.64 10.07
CA THR A 640 -10.85 56.56 10.66
C THR A 640 -11.68 55.28 10.66
N LEU A 641 -11.17 54.23 10.01
CA LEU A 641 -11.73 52.89 10.00
C LEU A 641 -11.54 52.21 11.36
N GLN A 642 -12.59 51.56 11.83
CA GLN A 642 -12.61 50.71 13.02
C GLN A 642 -13.08 49.31 12.61
N PRO A 643 -12.15 48.42 12.20
CA PRO A 643 -12.43 47.05 11.83
C PRO A 643 -12.45 46.16 13.08
N GLY A 644 -12.70 44.85 12.90
CA GLY A 644 -12.63 43.88 14.00
C GLY A 644 -13.74 44.01 15.05
N LEU A 645 -14.88 44.59 14.70
CA LEU A 645 -15.99 44.80 15.62
C LEU A 645 -17.06 43.70 15.47
N PRO A 646 -17.62 43.18 16.57
CA PRO A 646 -18.83 42.37 16.49
C PRO A 646 -20.03 43.27 16.13
N PRO A 647 -21.06 42.73 15.44
CA PRO A 647 -22.30 43.45 15.22
C PRO A 647 -22.96 43.82 16.56
N PRO A 648 -23.46 45.06 16.72
CA PRO A 648 -24.31 45.43 17.86
C PRO A 648 -25.50 44.47 18.01
N PRO A 649 -25.82 43.98 19.22
CA PRO A 649 -26.92 43.04 19.44
C PRO A 649 -28.26 43.52 18.90
N ASP A 650 -28.55 44.82 19.02
CA ASP A 650 -29.82 45.42 18.56
C ASP A 650 -30.01 45.31 17.05
N LEU A 651 -28.93 45.26 16.28
CA LEU A 651 -28.95 45.04 14.83
C LEU A 651 -29.15 43.57 14.45
N LEU A 652 -28.98 42.65 15.40
CA LEU A 652 -29.25 41.22 15.26
C LEU A 652 -30.69 40.87 15.68
N ILE A 653 -31.27 41.61 16.62
CA ILE A 653 -32.53 41.30 17.33
C ILE A 653 -33.79 41.77 16.59
N SER A 654 -33.70 42.60 15.55
CA SER A 654 -34.87 43.15 14.82
C SER A 654 -35.69 42.11 14.02
N GLN A 655 -35.64 40.82 14.37
CA GLN A 655 -36.41 39.73 13.75
C GLN A 655 -36.92 38.68 14.77
N LEU A 656 -37.60 39.11 15.83
CA LEU A 656 -38.52 38.25 16.61
C LEU A 656 -39.90 38.90 16.83
N SER A 657 -40.34 39.79 15.94
CA SER A 657 -41.74 40.21 15.88
C SER A 657 -42.40 39.52 14.69
N ILE A 658 -42.91 38.31 14.95
CA ILE A 658 -43.90 37.66 14.09
C ILE A 658 -45.25 38.29 14.45
N GLU A 659 -45.88 38.98 13.49
CA GLU A 659 -47.35 38.96 13.36
C GLU A 659 -47.71 38.04 12.21
#